data_AF-A0A1M7FCS3-F1
#
_entry.id   AF-A0A1M7FCS3-F1
#
_cell.length_a   1.000
_cell.length_b   1.000
_cell.length_c   1.000
_cell.angle_alpha   90.00
_cell.angle_beta   90.00
_cell.angle_gamma   90.00
#
_symmetry.space_group_name_H-M   'P 1'
#
loop_
_entity.id
_entity.type
_entity.pdbx_description
1 polymer ?
#
loop_
_entity_poly.entity_id
_entity_poly.type
_entity_poly.pdbx_seq_one_letter_code
_entity_poly.pdbx_strand_id
1 'polypeptide(L)'
;MKKRHLPLLQPRRPLVGALVAALLTTNLGTFPAVMAQQPASPVPSRFKGEPVTLNFVNADIEGVSRAMGAILKQQFVVDPRVKGTITLFSEEPMTPREAYLNYLAALRGLGFTVVEVGGLFKVVPEADAKLQSGTVSVGSVSRQGDQVLTQIFKLSHENANNLVPVLRPLISPNNTINANPGNNTLVITDYADNLTRIAKIIAAMDTPSSGDVEIIPLKYAVATDLATVVQRLSDGGSGVQGGVPGGGATSSILVDARSNALIVRASTPARMANIRAVIDKLDKPMVGDNPMGNIYVVYLKNGDAVKLATVLRAAFSSTGGGGGGGGSSPTAALSQAANPNNQQGGGQAVAPLTPSAAPSTGGMIQADPASNSLIITAPEPVYKQLRAVIDQLDSRRAQVYIESMIVEVTGDNAAEAGFQWQGLIGKSGDSTGVVGGTNFTPKSGKGNLVQIDATGVTAGLGEGFNIGVIRKFAGQYGLAAIANLLQSQTNSNIISTPNLITLDNEEAKIIVGSNVPFITGQFTNTGTATTSPFQTVERKDVGITLKIKPQIGENGAVRMTIFQESSSLSDKVAPGTTSAGPSTNKRSIESTVVVDDGEIIVLGGLIEDRFTETNNKVPLLGDIPVLGALFRSTSRQKTRTNLMVFLRPIVMRDAATSNSVSLDRYETIRAQQKAEQPRNSWITPINESPVLPPLNTLQDSSKALSAPPPKPIRNPALPAAPASGASAPDPADPAASQPGQ
;
A
#
# COMPACT_ATOMS: atom_id res chain seq x y z
N MET A 1 -54.52 -25.54 18.13
CA MET A 1 -55.47 -25.59 19.26
C MET A 1 -55.52 -24.24 19.97
N LYS A 2 -56.68 -23.86 20.53
CA LYS A 2 -56.95 -22.94 21.68
C LYS A 2 -55.93 -21.83 22.10
N LYS A 3 -56.41 -20.57 22.04
CA LYS A 3 -56.36 -19.49 23.08
C LYS A 3 -55.00 -18.82 23.40
N ARG A 4 -54.89 -17.55 23.85
CA ARG A 4 -55.80 -16.51 24.44
C ARG A 4 -55.31 -15.09 23.99
N HIS A 5 -56.13 -14.19 23.43
CA HIS A 5 -56.90 -13.07 24.05
C HIS A 5 -56.15 -11.75 24.40
N LEU A 6 -56.27 -10.72 23.51
CA LEU A 6 -56.99 -9.42 23.65
C LEU A 6 -56.76 -8.47 24.87
N PRO A 7 -57.16 -7.15 24.85
CA PRO A 7 -57.73 -6.30 23.77
C PRO A 7 -57.24 -4.79 23.70
N LEU A 8 -58.00 -3.95 22.97
CA LEU A 8 -58.11 -2.45 22.95
C LEU A 8 -57.23 -1.70 21.92
N LEU A 9 -57.77 -1.13 20.81
CA LEU A 9 -58.64 0.07 20.61
C LEU A 9 -57.93 1.43 20.84
N GLN A 10 -58.00 2.47 19.98
CA GLN A 10 -58.53 2.64 18.60
C GLN A 10 -57.84 3.87 17.92
N PRO A 11 -57.95 4.10 16.59
CA PRO A 11 -57.18 5.14 15.86
C PRO A 11 -58.02 6.36 15.39
N ARG A 12 -57.36 7.46 14.95
CA ARG A 12 -57.75 8.25 13.74
C ARG A 12 -56.82 9.44 13.36
N ARG A 13 -56.66 9.62 12.03
CA ARG A 13 -56.60 10.88 11.25
C ARG A 13 -57.78 10.77 10.22
N PRO A 14 -58.11 11.74 9.30
CA PRO A 14 -57.48 13.03 8.94
C PRO A 14 -58.48 14.21 8.66
N LEU A 15 -57.97 15.30 8.05
CA LEU A 15 -58.64 16.34 7.19
C LEU A 15 -59.56 17.45 7.77
N VAL A 16 -59.28 18.70 7.35
CA VAL A 16 -60.17 19.81 6.83
C VAL A 16 -61.41 20.26 7.66
N GLY A 17 -61.80 21.55 7.76
CA GLY A 17 -61.26 22.85 7.26
C GLY A 17 -62.32 23.98 7.28
N ALA A 18 -62.00 25.18 6.74
CA ALA A 18 -62.83 26.41 6.68
C ALA A 18 -63.09 27.12 8.06
N LEU A 19 -63.60 28.37 8.18
CA LEU A 19 -64.30 29.26 7.23
C LEU A 19 -64.12 30.79 7.52
N VAL A 20 -63.52 31.52 6.56
CA VAL A 20 -63.95 32.79 5.89
C VAL A 20 -64.47 34.04 6.67
N ALA A 21 -63.70 35.15 6.56
CA ALA A 21 -64.03 36.58 6.26
C ALA A 21 -65.16 37.35 7.03
N ALA A 22 -65.34 38.69 6.97
CA ALA A 22 -64.84 39.81 6.14
C ALA A 22 -64.95 41.17 6.93
N LEU A 23 -64.92 42.45 6.47
CA LEU A 23 -64.78 43.16 5.16
C LEU A 23 -64.48 44.69 5.39
N LEU A 24 -63.77 45.40 4.47
CA LEU A 24 -63.71 46.90 4.27
C LEU A 24 -63.18 47.79 5.46
N THR A 25 -62.72 49.06 5.36
CA THR A 25 -61.87 49.81 4.37
C THR A 25 -61.30 51.11 4.99
N THR A 26 -60.15 51.59 4.47
CA THR A 26 -59.62 52.98 4.40
C THR A 26 -60.29 54.13 5.19
N ASN A 27 -59.50 54.95 5.90
CA ASN A 27 -59.13 56.30 5.40
C ASN A 27 -57.92 56.96 6.13
N LEU A 28 -57.55 58.16 5.65
CA LEU A 28 -56.42 59.02 6.01
C LEU A 28 -56.39 59.55 7.47
N GLY A 29 -55.18 59.53 8.06
CA GLY A 29 -54.56 60.71 8.68
C GLY A 29 -54.95 61.12 10.12
N THR A 30 -53.93 61.31 10.97
CA THR A 30 -53.73 62.54 11.79
C THR A 30 -52.37 62.49 12.50
N PHE A 31 -51.75 63.65 12.70
CA PHE A 31 -50.58 63.78 13.58
C PHE A 31 -51.06 63.87 15.05
N PRO A 32 -50.45 63.14 16.01
CA PRO A 32 -50.59 63.48 17.42
C PRO A 32 -49.84 64.80 17.67
N ALA A 33 -50.59 65.88 17.85
CA ALA A 33 -50.02 67.19 18.08
C ALA A 33 -49.34 67.29 19.46
N VAL A 34 -48.21 68.02 19.47
CA VAL A 34 -47.74 68.89 20.56
C VAL A 34 -48.31 68.56 21.96
N MET A 35 -47.72 67.59 22.65
CA MET A 35 -47.65 67.70 24.11
C MET A 35 -46.61 68.79 24.42
N ALA A 36 -47.09 69.98 24.72
CA ALA A 36 -46.24 71.10 25.10
C ALA A 36 -45.48 70.74 26.38
N GLN A 37 -44.17 70.51 26.29
CA GLN A 37 -43.31 70.64 27.45
C GLN A 37 -43.37 72.11 27.87
N GLN A 38 -43.80 72.32 29.12
CA GLN A 38 -43.85 73.61 29.80
C GLN A 38 -42.66 74.50 29.39
N PRO A 39 -42.85 75.79 29.02
CA PRO A 39 -41.73 76.72 29.03
C PRO A 39 -41.16 76.68 30.44
N ALA A 40 -39.88 76.29 30.57
CA ALA A 40 -39.30 75.95 31.86
C ALA A 40 -39.49 77.11 32.84
N SER A 41 -40.29 76.89 33.89
CA SER A 41 -40.57 77.89 34.93
C SER A 41 -39.24 78.52 35.35
N PRO A 42 -39.02 79.83 35.17
CA PRO A 42 -37.71 80.42 35.33
C PRO A 42 -37.22 80.18 36.74
N VAL A 43 -36.22 79.29 36.87
CA VAL A 43 -35.69 78.84 38.16
C VAL A 43 -35.36 80.10 38.96
N PRO A 44 -35.97 80.31 40.14
CA PRO A 44 -35.95 81.59 40.81
C PRO A 44 -34.50 82.01 41.02
N SER A 45 -34.10 83.08 40.34
CA SER A 45 -32.70 83.50 40.29
C SER A 45 -32.27 83.87 41.71
N ARG A 46 -31.51 82.97 42.36
CA ARG A 46 -31.02 83.14 43.74
C ARG A 46 -30.32 84.48 43.94
N PHE A 47 -29.74 85.01 42.87
CA PHE A 47 -29.20 86.35 42.77
C PHE A 47 -30.26 87.28 42.13
N LYS A 48 -30.92 88.09 42.96
CA LYS A 48 -31.71 89.27 42.57
C LYS A 48 -31.24 90.46 43.38
N GLY A 49 -30.90 91.55 42.70
CA GLY A 49 -30.47 92.81 43.30
C GLY A 49 -30.31 93.87 42.22
N GLU A 50 -30.07 95.10 42.66
CA GLU A 50 -29.72 96.23 41.80
C GLU A 50 -28.36 95.99 41.11
N PRO A 51 -28.08 96.63 39.96
CA PRO A 51 -26.79 96.52 39.31
C PRO A 51 -25.70 97.23 40.15
N VAL A 52 -24.51 96.64 40.21
CA VAL A 52 -23.41 97.09 41.07
C VAL A 52 -22.14 97.26 40.23
N THR A 53 -21.47 98.39 40.38
CA THR A 53 -20.11 98.60 39.89
C THR A 53 -19.09 98.05 40.89
N LEU A 54 -18.09 97.32 40.39
CA LEU A 54 -17.04 96.71 41.21
C LEU A 54 -15.77 97.53 41.07
N ASN A 55 -15.15 97.92 42.19
CA ASN A 55 -13.86 98.59 42.19
C ASN A 55 -13.03 98.14 43.40
N PHE A 56 -12.38 96.99 43.26
CA PHE A 56 -11.45 96.45 44.23
C PHE A 56 -10.06 96.39 43.59
N VAL A 57 -9.10 97.12 44.14
CA VAL A 57 -7.70 97.13 43.66
C VAL A 57 -6.80 96.67 44.80
N ASN A 58 -6.13 95.54 44.60
CA ASN A 58 -5.30 94.86 45.61
C ASN A 58 -6.01 94.64 46.97
N ALA A 59 -7.32 94.40 46.94
CA ALA A 59 -8.12 94.17 48.15
C ALA A 59 -7.94 92.74 48.66
N ASP A 60 -7.98 92.53 49.98
CA ASP A 60 -7.93 91.18 50.56
C ASP A 60 -9.14 90.34 50.11
N ILE A 61 -8.90 89.08 49.74
CA ILE A 61 -9.95 88.11 49.35
C ILE A 61 -11.01 87.98 50.45
N GLU A 62 -10.65 88.07 51.74
CA GLU A 62 -11.64 88.07 52.82
C GLU A 62 -12.58 89.28 52.72
N GLY A 63 -12.02 90.48 52.53
CA GLY A 63 -12.78 91.72 52.36
C GLY A 63 -13.71 91.68 51.13
N VAL A 64 -13.20 91.22 49.99
CA VAL A 64 -14.01 91.10 48.76
C VAL A 64 -15.08 90.03 48.90
N SER A 65 -14.79 88.88 49.53
CA SER A 65 -15.82 87.85 49.79
C SER A 65 -16.98 88.36 50.65
N ARG A 66 -16.68 89.21 51.64
CA ARG A 66 -17.66 89.83 52.53
C ARG A 66 -18.51 90.87 51.80
N ALA A 67 -17.90 91.66 50.91
CA ALA A 67 -18.61 92.58 50.04
C ALA A 67 -19.51 91.83 49.02
N MET A 68 -19.02 90.76 48.40
CA MET A 68 -19.80 89.90 47.51
C MET A 68 -20.96 89.22 48.26
N GLY A 69 -20.76 88.78 49.51
CA GLY A 69 -21.84 88.25 50.35
C GLY A 69 -22.95 89.27 50.62
N ALA A 70 -22.59 90.54 50.85
CA ALA A 70 -23.56 91.63 51.00
C ALA A 70 -24.32 91.92 49.69
N ILE A 71 -23.61 92.01 48.55
CA ILE A 71 -24.19 92.23 47.21
C ILE A 71 -25.17 91.10 46.84
N LEU A 72 -24.78 89.85 47.09
CA LEU A 72 -25.55 88.65 46.72
C LEU A 72 -26.63 88.29 47.74
N LYS A 73 -26.62 88.92 48.94
CA LYS A 73 -27.43 88.55 50.11
C LYS A 73 -27.26 87.06 50.48
N GLN A 74 -26.01 86.58 50.45
CA GLN A 74 -25.62 85.20 50.74
C GLN A 74 -24.49 85.16 51.76
N GLN A 75 -24.50 84.15 52.64
CA GLN A 75 -23.42 83.97 53.61
C GLN A 75 -22.19 83.33 52.94
N PHE A 76 -21.10 84.09 52.88
CA PHE A 76 -19.78 83.57 52.52
C PHE A 76 -19.00 83.18 53.78
N VAL A 77 -18.20 82.13 53.68
CA VAL A 77 -17.22 81.70 54.70
C VAL A 77 -15.89 81.45 54.00
N VAL A 78 -14.86 82.19 54.39
CA VAL A 78 -13.50 82.02 53.85
C VAL A 78 -12.73 81.06 54.74
N ASP A 79 -12.10 80.05 54.13
CA ASP A 79 -11.17 79.17 54.85
C ASP A 79 -9.88 79.94 55.19
N PRO A 80 -9.33 79.90 56.44
CA PRO A 80 -8.14 80.67 56.83
C PRO A 80 -6.86 80.41 56.00
N ARG A 81 -6.88 79.38 55.14
CA ARG A 81 -5.85 79.09 54.13
C ARG A 81 -5.90 80.03 52.91
N VAL A 82 -7.05 80.65 52.63
CA VAL A 82 -7.25 81.56 51.50
C VAL A 82 -6.68 82.92 51.86
N LYS A 83 -5.42 83.15 51.48
CA LYS A 83 -4.71 84.42 51.67
C LYS A 83 -4.20 84.94 50.35
N GLY A 84 -4.46 86.21 50.08
CA GLY A 84 -4.01 86.89 48.86
C GLY A 84 -4.82 88.16 48.63
N THR A 85 -4.35 88.99 47.71
CA THR A 85 -5.06 90.16 47.22
C THR A 85 -5.69 89.87 45.86
N ILE A 86 -6.92 90.35 45.66
CA ILE A 86 -7.67 90.23 44.41
C ILE A 86 -7.95 91.63 43.86
N THR A 87 -7.85 91.76 42.53
CA THR A 87 -8.18 92.99 41.81
C THR A 87 -9.34 92.68 40.88
N LEU A 88 -10.44 93.42 41.03
CA LEU A 88 -11.72 93.19 40.39
C LEU A 88 -12.37 94.56 40.13
N PHE A 89 -12.30 95.00 38.87
CA PHE A 89 -12.85 96.28 38.40
C PHE A 89 -13.93 96.05 37.33
N SER A 90 -14.92 96.92 37.28
CA SER A 90 -15.90 97.02 36.19
C SER A 90 -16.27 98.48 35.96
N GLU A 91 -16.10 98.94 34.72
CA GLU A 91 -16.46 100.29 34.30
C GLU A 91 -17.99 100.42 34.08
N GLU A 92 -18.64 99.33 33.67
CA GLU A 92 -20.10 99.25 33.51
C GLU A 92 -20.79 98.68 34.78
N PRO A 93 -22.05 99.06 35.08
CA PRO A 93 -22.84 98.46 36.17
C PRO A 93 -23.24 97.02 35.82
N MET A 94 -22.69 96.04 36.55
CA MET A 94 -22.97 94.62 36.32
C MET A 94 -24.20 94.13 37.09
N THR A 95 -24.90 93.10 36.59
CA THR A 95 -25.87 92.41 37.46
C THR A 95 -25.14 91.64 38.58
N PRO A 96 -25.78 91.40 39.74
CA PRO A 96 -25.17 90.59 40.80
C PRO A 96 -24.72 89.19 40.34
N ARG A 97 -25.35 88.61 39.31
CA ARG A 97 -24.94 87.33 38.74
C ARG A 97 -23.62 87.42 37.97
N GLU A 98 -23.42 88.46 37.18
CA GLU A 98 -22.18 88.67 36.42
C GLU A 98 -21.04 89.09 37.36
N ALA A 99 -21.35 89.93 38.35
CA ALA A 99 -20.42 90.25 39.44
C ALA A 99 -19.93 88.98 40.17
N TYR A 100 -20.82 88.02 40.43
CA TYR A 100 -20.45 86.71 41.00
C TYR A 100 -19.61 85.86 40.04
N LEU A 101 -19.93 85.82 38.74
CA LEU A 101 -19.14 85.08 37.75
C LEU A 101 -17.73 85.66 37.60
N ASN A 102 -17.57 86.99 37.54
CA ASN A 102 -16.26 87.64 37.50
C ASN A 102 -15.46 87.40 38.78
N TYR A 103 -16.12 87.37 39.95
CA TYR A 103 -15.50 86.99 41.21
C TYR A 103 -15.01 85.53 41.21
N LEU A 104 -15.78 84.58 40.68
CA LEU A 104 -15.35 83.17 40.52
C LEU A 104 -14.17 83.04 39.55
N ALA A 105 -14.18 83.75 38.42
CA ALA A 105 -13.11 83.75 37.44
C ALA A 105 -11.80 84.32 38.03
N ALA A 106 -11.90 85.41 38.79
CA ALA A 106 -10.76 86.01 39.48
C ALA A 106 -10.22 85.13 40.62
N LEU A 107 -11.09 84.41 41.36
CA LEU A 107 -10.67 83.40 42.33
C LEU A 107 -9.95 82.21 41.67
N ARG A 108 -10.43 81.72 40.51
CA ARG A 108 -9.73 80.66 39.74
C ARG A 108 -8.31 81.09 39.41
N GLY A 109 -8.12 82.33 38.96
CA GLY A 109 -6.80 82.89 38.65
C GLY A 109 -5.81 82.89 39.83
N LEU A 110 -6.32 82.78 41.06
CA LEU A 110 -5.55 82.72 42.31
C LEU A 110 -5.50 81.30 42.94
N GLY A 111 -6.02 80.27 42.26
CA GLY A 111 -6.05 78.88 42.77
C GLY A 111 -7.12 78.60 43.82
N PHE A 112 -8.11 79.50 43.96
CA PHE A 112 -9.23 79.37 44.88
C PHE A 112 -10.54 79.12 44.12
N THR A 113 -11.53 78.55 44.80
CA THR A 113 -12.88 78.37 44.26
C THR A 113 -13.93 78.42 45.36
N VAL A 114 -15.20 78.55 44.98
CA VAL A 114 -16.33 78.65 45.90
C VAL A 114 -17.18 77.40 45.76
N VAL A 115 -17.41 76.72 46.88
CA VAL A 115 -18.25 75.52 46.96
C VAL A 115 -19.51 75.85 47.76
N GLU A 116 -20.68 75.54 47.20
CA GLU A 116 -21.96 75.65 47.91
C GLU A 116 -22.15 74.40 48.80
N VAL A 117 -22.15 74.57 50.12
CA VAL A 117 -22.34 73.50 51.09
C VAL A 117 -23.44 73.92 52.07
N GLY A 118 -24.56 73.19 52.09
CA GLY A 118 -25.68 73.47 53.02
C GLY A 118 -26.35 74.84 52.86
N GLY A 119 -26.17 75.51 51.71
CA GLY A 119 -26.65 76.89 51.48
C GLY A 119 -25.66 77.98 51.89
N LEU A 120 -24.47 77.63 52.40
CA LEU A 120 -23.35 78.54 52.59
C LEU A 120 -22.39 78.48 51.38
N PHE A 121 -21.78 79.61 51.04
CA PHE A 121 -20.74 79.70 50.01
C PHE A 121 -19.37 79.67 50.67
N LYS A 122 -18.70 78.52 50.66
CA LYS A 122 -17.37 78.38 51.25
C LYS A 122 -16.28 78.66 50.21
N VAL A 123 -15.42 79.65 50.46
CA VAL A 123 -14.22 79.91 49.65
C VAL A 123 -13.09 79.01 50.16
N VAL A 124 -12.52 78.19 49.27
CA VAL A 124 -11.51 77.17 49.58
C VAL A 124 -10.41 77.11 48.51
N PRO A 125 -9.21 76.58 48.83
CA PRO A 125 -8.25 76.14 47.83
C PRO A 125 -8.87 75.10 46.87
N GLU A 126 -8.50 75.17 45.60
CA GLU A 126 -9.00 74.23 44.56
C GLU A 126 -8.80 72.76 44.96
N ALA A 127 -7.68 72.43 45.62
CA ALA A 127 -7.39 71.08 46.10
C ALA A 127 -8.42 70.55 47.12
N ASP A 128 -8.81 71.36 48.11
CA ASP A 128 -9.78 70.97 49.15
C ASP A 128 -11.22 70.91 48.60
N ALA A 129 -11.53 71.69 47.55
CA ALA A 129 -12.85 71.73 46.92
C ALA A 129 -13.32 70.38 46.38
N LYS A 130 -12.39 69.53 45.92
CA LYS A 130 -12.66 68.19 45.34
C LYS A 130 -13.31 67.23 46.33
N LEU A 131 -13.05 67.42 47.63
CA LEU A 131 -13.61 66.63 48.72
C LEU A 131 -14.91 67.24 49.29
N GLN A 132 -15.21 68.49 48.95
CA GLN A 132 -16.34 69.26 49.51
C GLN A 132 -17.45 69.57 48.47
N SER A 133 -17.19 69.36 47.16
CA SER A 133 -18.18 69.58 46.09
C SER A 133 -19.26 68.50 46.08
N GLY A 134 -20.39 68.80 46.74
CA GLY A 134 -21.50 67.87 46.98
C GLY A 134 -22.44 67.60 45.79
N THR A 135 -22.22 68.22 44.62
CA THR A 135 -23.11 68.05 43.45
C THR A 135 -22.48 67.18 42.37
N VAL A 136 -22.75 65.88 42.41
CA VAL A 136 -22.46 64.95 41.30
C VAL A 136 -23.55 65.02 40.24
N SER A 137 -23.17 65.01 38.96
CA SER A 137 -24.11 64.96 37.83
C SER A 137 -23.89 63.73 36.94
N VAL A 138 -24.96 63.22 36.33
CA VAL A 138 -24.94 62.05 35.45
C VAL A 138 -25.66 62.42 34.16
N GLY A 139 -25.03 62.17 33.00
CA GLY A 139 -25.57 62.58 31.70
C GLY A 139 -25.03 63.94 31.26
N SER A 140 -25.90 64.89 30.88
CA SER A 140 -25.53 66.15 30.25
C SER A 140 -25.18 67.27 31.23
N VAL A 141 -24.18 68.09 30.89
CA VAL A 141 -23.84 69.30 31.63
C VAL A 141 -24.91 70.36 31.39
N SER A 142 -25.65 70.73 32.44
CA SER A 142 -26.73 71.74 32.40
C SER A 142 -26.39 73.02 33.18
N ARG A 143 -25.19 73.11 33.77
CA ARG A 143 -24.68 74.30 34.47
C ARG A 143 -23.52 74.92 33.68
N GLN A 144 -23.40 76.24 33.73
CA GLN A 144 -22.36 77.02 33.07
C GLN A 144 -21.57 77.82 34.12
N GLY A 145 -20.28 78.08 33.85
CA GLY A 145 -19.40 78.90 34.65
C GLY A 145 -18.48 78.13 35.62
N ASP A 146 -17.85 78.89 36.52
CA ASP A 146 -16.53 78.54 37.07
C ASP A 146 -16.53 77.68 38.35
N GLN A 147 -17.57 76.86 38.52
CA GLN A 147 -17.68 75.89 39.62
C GLN A 147 -16.99 74.57 39.26
N VAL A 148 -16.40 73.89 40.25
CA VAL A 148 -15.83 72.53 40.11
C VAL A 148 -16.91 71.49 40.40
N LEU A 149 -17.21 70.62 39.43
CA LEU A 149 -18.18 69.54 39.56
C LEU A 149 -17.57 68.19 39.23
N THR A 150 -18.17 67.13 39.77
CA THR A 150 -17.86 65.74 39.39
C THR A 150 -18.99 65.20 38.51
N GLN A 151 -18.63 64.65 37.35
CA GLN A 151 -19.58 64.14 36.37
C GLN A 151 -19.25 62.69 35.97
N ILE A 152 -20.30 61.91 35.73
CA ILE A 152 -20.19 60.54 35.22
C ILE A 152 -20.68 60.49 33.76
N PHE A 153 -19.76 60.17 32.85
CA PHE A 153 -20.02 59.83 31.46
C PHE A 153 -20.11 58.31 31.30
N LYS A 154 -20.98 57.83 30.39
CA LYS A 154 -21.08 56.42 30.03
C LYS A 154 -20.85 56.26 28.52
N LEU A 155 -20.04 55.27 28.15
CA LEU A 155 -19.70 54.93 26.77
C LEU A 155 -20.48 53.69 26.30
N SER A 156 -20.77 53.65 25.00
CA SER A 156 -21.64 52.64 24.36
C SER A 156 -20.89 51.72 23.40
N HIS A 157 -19.83 52.23 22.76
CA HIS A 157 -19.09 51.56 21.70
C HIS A 157 -17.58 51.51 21.98
N GLU A 158 -16.99 52.60 22.48
CA GLU A 158 -15.57 52.64 22.84
C GLU A 158 -15.29 52.27 24.30
N ASN A 159 -14.05 51.85 24.59
CA ASN A 159 -13.67 51.44 25.95
C ASN A 159 -13.21 52.64 26.80
N ALA A 160 -13.69 52.71 28.04
CA ALA A 160 -13.36 53.78 28.97
C ALA A 160 -11.85 53.98 29.17
N ASN A 161 -11.04 52.92 29.16
CA ASN A 161 -9.59 53.02 29.30
C ASN A 161 -8.90 53.60 28.06
N ASN A 162 -9.45 53.40 26.85
CA ASN A 162 -8.88 53.91 25.61
C ASN A 162 -8.92 55.45 25.55
N LEU A 163 -9.93 56.06 26.16
CA LEU A 163 -10.11 57.52 26.12
C LEU A 163 -9.30 58.26 27.20
N VAL A 164 -8.88 57.62 28.30
CA VAL A 164 -8.13 58.31 29.37
C VAL A 164 -6.83 58.96 28.86
N PRO A 165 -5.96 58.32 28.05
CA PRO A 165 -4.76 58.96 27.52
C PRO A 165 -5.05 60.17 26.62
N VAL A 166 -6.17 60.15 25.90
CA VAL A 166 -6.57 61.21 24.95
C VAL A 166 -7.20 62.41 25.69
N LEU A 167 -7.96 62.14 26.75
CA LEU A 167 -8.67 63.18 27.51
C LEU A 167 -7.82 63.80 28.63
N ARG A 168 -6.82 63.10 29.17
CA ARG A 168 -6.00 63.59 30.30
C ARG A 168 -5.26 64.92 30.02
N PRO A 169 -4.73 65.21 28.81
CA PRO A 169 -4.12 66.51 28.50
C PRO A 169 -5.14 67.67 28.40
N LEU A 170 -6.44 67.37 28.37
CA LEU A 170 -7.53 68.35 28.22
C LEU A 170 -8.21 68.69 29.55
N ILE A 171 -7.73 68.13 30.67
CA ILE A 171 -8.25 68.32 32.02
C ILE A 171 -7.26 69.19 32.81
N SER A 172 -7.77 70.05 33.70
CA SER A 172 -6.92 70.92 34.53
C SER A 172 -5.85 70.11 35.28
N PRO A 173 -4.57 70.51 35.38
CA PRO A 173 -3.49 69.64 35.87
C PRO A 173 -3.67 69.06 37.29
N ASN A 174 -4.42 69.76 38.14
CA ASN A 174 -4.73 69.34 39.50
C ASN A 174 -5.94 68.36 39.58
N ASN A 175 -6.66 68.15 38.48
CA ASN A 175 -7.99 67.51 38.45
C ASN A 175 -7.94 66.05 37.99
N THR A 176 -8.95 65.27 38.40
CA THR A 176 -8.92 63.81 38.35
C THR A 176 -9.86 63.22 37.29
N ILE A 177 -9.36 62.18 36.63
CA ILE A 177 -10.07 61.35 35.66
C ILE A 177 -9.89 59.89 36.06
N ASN A 178 -10.99 59.17 36.23
CA ASN A 178 -11.01 57.74 36.53
C ASN A 178 -11.94 57.02 35.55
N ALA A 179 -11.41 56.05 34.82
CA ALA A 179 -12.22 55.11 34.03
C ALA A 179 -12.59 53.90 34.88
N ASN A 180 -13.84 53.45 34.79
CA ASN A 180 -14.28 52.15 35.28
C ASN A 180 -14.65 51.27 34.09
N PRO A 181 -13.83 50.26 33.74
CA PRO A 181 -14.10 49.40 32.59
C PRO A 181 -15.25 48.40 32.84
N GLY A 182 -15.66 48.16 34.10
CA GLY A 182 -16.69 47.16 34.44
C GLY A 182 -18.12 47.61 34.10
N ASN A 183 -18.38 48.91 34.09
CA ASN A 183 -19.64 49.53 33.65
C ASN A 183 -19.45 50.52 32.48
N ASN A 184 -18.22 50.60 31.95
CA ASN A 184 -17.79 51.46 30.86
C ASN A 184 -18.10 52.96 31.08
N THR A 185 -17.79 53.47 32.28
CA THR A 185 -17.96 54.89 32.64
C THR A 185 -16.65 55.63 32.86
N LEU A 186 -16.63 56.93 32.56
CA LEU A 186 -15.60 57.86 33.04
C LEU A 186 -16.19 58.76 34.12
N VAL A 187 -15.50 58.84 35.26
CA VAL A 187 -15.74 59.86 36.29
C VAL A 187 -14.69 60.95 36.11
N ILE A 188 -15.13 62.18 35.88
CA ILE A 188 -14.27 63.34 35.64
C ILE A 188 -14.68 64.46 36.61
N THR A 189 -13.72 65.01 37.34
CA THR A 189 -13.92 66.17 38.22
C THR A 189 -13.18 67.37 37.63
N ASP A 190 -13.88 68.37 37.10
CA ASP A 190 -13.27 69.59 36.56
C ASP A 190 -14.28 70.76 36.57
N TYR A 191 -13.90 71.92 36.04
CA TYR A 191 -14.80 73.06 35.88
C TYR A 191 -15.95 72.78 34.90
N ALA A 192 -17.15 73.28 35.19
CA ALA A 192 -18.36 73.02 34.40
C ALA A 192 -18.16 73.26 32.89
N ASP A 193 -17.57 74.39 32.52
CA ASP A 193 -17.36 74.76 31.12
C ASP A 193 -16.38 73.83 30.39
N ASN A 194 -15.35 73.31 31.09
CA ASN A 194 -14.44 72.31 30.50
C ASN A 194 -15.13 70.95 30.35
N LEU A 195 -15.97 70.56 31.32
CA LEU A 195 -16.81 69.37 31.21
C LEU A 195 -17.75 69.44 29.98
N THR A 196 -18.29 70.62 29.61
CA THR A 196 -19.07 70.76 28.36
C THR A 196 -18.23 70.48 27.09
N ARG A 197 -16.94 70.81 27.12
CA ARG A 197 -16.00 70.58 26.00
C ARG A 197 -15.64 69.10 25.89
N ILE A 198 -15.27 68.49 27.01
CA ILE A 198 -14.94 67.06 27.10
C ILE A 198 -16.13 66.18 26.69
N ALA A 199 -17.36 66.54 27.09
CA ALA A 199 -18.58 65.84 26.70
C ALA A 199 -18.75 65.73 25.16
N LYS A 200 -18.43 66.79 24.41
CA LYS A 200 -18.51 66.80 22.94
C LYS A 200 -17.44 65.93 22.29
N ILE A 201 -16.23 65.88 22.87
CA ILE A 201 -15.13 65.03 22.39
C ILE A 201 -15.47 63.56 22.60
N ILE A 202 -15.98 63.20 23.79
CA ILE A 202 -16.48 61.85 24.09
C ILE A 202 -17.56 61.42 23.09
N ALA A 203 -18.57 62.25 22.85
CA ALA A 203 -19.65 61.96 21.91
C ALA A 203 -19.20 61.83 20.44
N ALA A 204 -18.07 62.43 20.06
CA ALA A 204 -17.48 62.30 18.73
C ALA A 204 -16.59 61.05 18.58
N MET A 205 -16.13 60.45 19.69
CA MET A 205 -15.27 59.25 19.68
C MET A 205 -16.03 57.94 19.97
N ASP A 206 -17.20 57.99 20.62
CA ASP A 206 -18.02 56.80 20.95
C ASP A 206 -18.80 56.25 19.74
N THR A 207 -18.11 55.98 18.63
CA THR A 207 -18.67 55.50 17.36
C THR A 207 -18.67 53.96 17.24
N PRO A 208 -19.69 53.34 16.60
CA PRO A 208 -19.77 51.89 16.48
C PRO A 208 -18.67 51.30 15.57
N SER A 209 -17.86 50.38 16.12
CA SER A 209 -16.86 49.62 15.37
C SER A 209 -17.52 48.52 14.51
N SER A 210 -17.50 48.69 13.19
CA SER A 210 -18.20 47.82 12.23
C SER A 210 -17.38 46.58 11.82
N GLY A 211 -17.56 45.49 12.57
CA GLY A 211 -17.07 44.16 12.18
C GLY A 211 -18.14 43.35 11.43
N ASP A 212 -18.01 43.25 10.11
CA ASP A 212 -18.96 42.50 9.25
C ASP A 212 -18.54 41.03 9.08
N VAL A 213 -19.50 40.15 8.75
CA VAL A 213 -19.33 38.69 8.75
C VAL A 213 -19.95 38.06 7.50
N GLU A 214 -19.11 37.56 6.58
CA GLU A 214 -19.54 36.84 5.37
C GLU A 214 -19.26 35.32 5.49
N ILE A 215 -20.08 34.50 4.83
CA ILE A 215 -19.89 33.05 4.71
C ILE A 215 -19.57 32.72 3.24
N ILE A 216 -18.38 32.18 2.99
CA ILE A 216 -17.86 31.89 1.64
C ILE A 216 -17.75 30.37 1.46
N PRO A 217 -18.62 29.72 0.65
CA PRO A 217 -18.55 28.29 0.36
C PRO A 217 -17.51 27.97 -0.72
N LEU A 218 -16.78 26.86 -0.55
CA LEU A 218 -15.70 26.41 -1.44
C LEU A 218 -16.13 25.21 -2.31
N LYS A 219 -15.66 25.15 -3.56
CA LYS A 219 -16.07 24.15 -4.56
C LYS A 219 -15.06 23.04 -4.80
N TYR A 220 -13.76 23.34 -4.70
CA TYR A 220 -12.67 22.42 -5.06
C TYR A 220 -11.72 22.20 -3.87
N ALA A 221 -11.43 23.25 -3.11
CA ALA A 221 -10.54 23.21 -1.96
C ALA A 221 -11.27 22.86 -0.66
N VAL A 222 -10.55 22.25 0.29
CA VAL A 222 -11.05 21.91 1.62
C VAL A 222 -10.92 23.12 2.56
N ALA A 223 -12.02 23.49 3.22
CA ALA A 223 -12.08 24.66 4.10
C ALA A 223 -11.05 24.61 5.25
N THR A 224 -10.83 23.43 5.83
CA THR A 224 -9.84 23.21 6.91
C THR A 224 -8.43 23.62 6.50
N ASP A 225 -8.00 23.24 5.28
CA ASP A 225 -6.64 23.50 4.81
C ASP A 225 -6.47 24.99 4.45
N LEU A 226 -7.42 25.53 3.68
CA LEU A 226 -7.41 26.94 3.29
C LEU A 226 -7.47 27.88 4.48
N ALA A 227 -8.24 27.58 5.53
CA ALA A 227 -8.33 28.45 6.71
C ALA A 227 -6.95 28.74 7.32
N THR A 228 -6.07 27.74 7.42
CA THR A 228 -4.72 27.95 7.96
C THR A 228 -3.85 28.82 7.07
N VAL A 229 -4.06 28.78 5.75
CA VAL A 229 -3.29 29.56 4.75
C VAL A 229 -3.82 31.00 4.69
N VAL A 230 -5.14 31.16 4.64
CA VAL A 230 -5.81 32.46 4.56
C VAL A 230 -5.65 33.25 5.87
N GLN A 231 -5.70 32.61 7.05
CA GLN A 231 -5.42 33.29 8.33
C GLN A 231 -3.95 33.77 8.41
N ARG A 232 -2.98 32.91 8.02
CA ARG A 232 -1.56 33.30 7.93
C ARG A 232 -1.31 34.46 6.96
N LEU A 233 -2.12 34.59 5.90
CA LEU A 233 -2.03 35.69 4.94
C LEU A 233 -2.80 36.94 5.40
N SER A 234 -3.94 36.80 6.10
CA SER A 234 -4.76 37.92 6.59
C SER A 234 -4.12 38.66 7.76
N ASP A 235 -3.38 37.93 8.60
CA ASP A 235 -2.62 38.49 9.72
C ASP A 235 -1.28 39.10 9.28
N GLY A 236 -1.01 39.12 7.97
CA GLY A 236 -0.10 40.07 7.33
C GLY A 236 1.37 39.94 7.74
N GLY A 237 1.86 38.71 7.94
CA GLY A 237 3.29 38.42 8.10
C GLY A 237 3.98 39.09 9.31
N SER A 238 3.22 39.65 10.25
CA SER A 238 3.74 40.49 11.34
C SER A 238 4.31 39.67 12.51
N GLY A 239 5.22 38.75 12.20
CA GLY A 239 5.91 37.87 13.13
C GLY A 239 7.07 38.54 13.86
N VAL A 240 6.79 39.55 14.70
CA VAL A 240 7.77 40.08 15.67
C VAL A 240 7.16 40.08 17.06
N GLN A 241 7.93 39.54 18.02
CA GLN A 241 7.50 39.25 19.37
C GLN A 241 7.66 40.46 20.30
N GLY A 242 6.53 41.06 20.71
CA GLY A 242 6.45 41.97 21.86
C GLY A 242 6.26 43.46 21.52
N GLY A 243 5.10 44.01 21.86
CA GLY A 243 4.83 45.45 21.83
C GLY A 243 3.35 45.80 21.70
N VAL A 244 2.77 46.40 22.75
CA VAL A 244 1.44 47.08 22.78
C VAL A 244 0.20 46.24 22.38
N PRO A 245 -0.63 45.80 23.35
CA PRO A 245 -1.94 45.21 23.06
C PRO A 245 -3.01 46.31 22.86
N GLY A 246 -3.37 46.60 21.60
CA GLY A 246 -4.52 47.44 21.26
C GLY A 246 -4.51 47.97 19.82
N GLY A 247 -5.68 48.04 19.16
CA GLY A 247 -5.82 48.73 17.87
C GLY A 247 -5.45 47.95 16.59
N GLY A 248 -5.41 46.61 16.63
CA GLY A 248 -4.92 45.76 15.52
C GLY A 248 -5.94 45.29 14.47
N ALA A 249 -7.24 45.56 14.66
CA ALA A 249 -8.29 45.30 13.65
C ALA A 249 -8.27 43.87 13.04
N THR A 250 -8.20 42.84 13.90
CA THR A 250 -7.94 41.45 13.51
C THR A 250 -9.11 40.83 12.72
N SER A 251 -8.79 40.22 11.57
CA SER A 251 -9.73 39.36 10.85
C SER A 251 -9.73 37.96 11.46
N SER A 252 -10.92 37.44 11.76
CA SER A 252 -11.08 36.10 12.34
C SER A 252 -11.75 35.20 11.31
N ILE A 253 -11.07 34.11 10.95
CA ILE A 253 -11.58 33.11 10.01
C ILE A 253 -11.93 31.85 10.80
N LEU A 254 -13.16 31.37 10.59
CA LEU A 254 -13.73 30.17 11.19
C LEU A 254 -14.16 29.19 10.08
N VAL A 255 -14.24 27.90 10.40
CA VAL A 255 -14.50 26.82 9.43
C VAL A 255 -15.83 26.13 9.75
N ASP A 256 -16.77 26.11 8.82
CA ASP A 256 -17.86 25.12 8.83
C ASP A 256 -17.48 23.95 7.91
N ALA A 257 -16.88 22.92 8.51
CA ALA A 257 -16.46 21.71 7.82
C ALA A 257 -17.63 20.89 7.26
N ARG A 258 -18.87 21.12 7.72
CA ARG A 258 -20.08 20.43 7.24
C ARG A 258 -20.66 21.06 5.97
N SER A 259 -20.43 22.36 5.74
CA SER A 259 -20.82 23.04 4.49
C SER A 259 -19.65 23.37 3.55
N ASN A 260 -18.42 22.97 3.93
CA ASN A 260 -17.15 23.34 3.27
C ASN A 260 -17.03 24.86 3.05
N ALA A 261 -17.36 25.64 4.08
CA ALA A 261 -17.39 27.10 4.02
C ALA A 261 -16.45 27.75 5.05
N LEU A 262 -15.90 28.91 4.64
CA LEU A 262 -15.15 29.81 5.51
C LEU A 262 -16.07 30.94 5.98
N ILE A 263 -16.18 31.09 7.30
CA ILE A 263 -16.89 32.21 7.94
C ILE A 263 -15.84 33.26 8.27
N VAL A 264 -15.89 34.40 7.58
CA VAL A 264 -14.87 35.45 7.66
C VAL A 264 -15.46 36.68 8.35
N ARG A 265 -14.93 37.02 9.54
CA ARG A 265 -15.18 38.32 10.18
C ARG A 265 -14.05 39.28 9.85
N ALA A 266 -14.39 40.45 9.33
CA ALA A 266 -13.42 41.51 9.03
C ALA A 266 -13.87 42.85 9.61
N SER A 267 -12.91 43.59 10.17
CA SER A 267 -13.07 44.92 10.77
C SER A 267 -13.16 46.06 9.75
N THR A 268 -12.91 45.79 8.46
CA THR A 268 -13.06 46.75 7.36
C THR A 268 -13.54 46.02 6.09
N PRO A 269 -14.48 46.60 5.31
CA PRO A 269 -14.95 45.99 4.06
C PRO A 269 -13.81 45.74 3.04
N ALA A 270 -12.79 46.60 3.02
CA ALA A 270 -11.62 46.42 2.17
C ALA A 270 -10.81 45.15 2.51
N ARG A 271 -10.71 44.77 3.79
CA ARG A 271 -10.03 43.52 4.21
C ARG A 271 -10.86 42.29 3.86
N MET A 272 -12.20 42.36 3.94
CA MET A 272 -13.11 41.32 3.46
C MET A 272 -12.92 41.05 1.95
N ALA A 273 -12.93 42.10 1.13
CA ALA A 273 -12.75 41.98 -0.32
C ALA A 273 -11.40 41.36 -0.71
N ASN A 274 -10.32 41.71 0.01
CA ASN A 274 -9.01 41.09 -0.19
C ASN A 274 -8.99 39.60 0.19
N ILE A 275 -9.62 39.21 1.30
CA ILE A 275 -9.72 37.80 1.71
C ILE A 275 -10.51 36.99 0.67
N ARG A 276 -11.63 37.53 0.17
CA ARG A 276 -12.41 36.93 -0.93
C ARG A 276 -11.57 36.71 -2.18
N ALA A 277 -10.85 37.73 -2.64
CA ALA A 277 -10.00 37.67 -3.84
C ALA A 277 -8.77 36.76 -3.69
N VAL A 278 -8.39 36.39 -2.45
CA VAL A 278 -7.42 35.32 -2.18
C VAL A 278 -8.09 33.96 -2.28
N ILE A 279 -9.26 33.78 -1.66
CA ILE A 279 -10.04 32.53 -1.71
C ILE A 279 -10.37 32.16 -3.17
N ASP A 280 -10.88 33.09 -3.98
CA ASP A 280 -11.19 32.89 -5.41
C ASP A 280 -9.96 32.51 -6.26
N LYS A 281 -8.73 32.79 -5.78
CA LYS A 281 -7.48 32.40 -6.45
C LYS A 281 -6.97 31.02 -6.03
N LEU A 282 -7.37 30.55 -4.85
CA LEU A 282 -6.97 29.27 -4.25
C LEU A 282 -8.00 28.16 -4.50
N ASP A 283 -9.30 28.48 -4.53
CA ASP A 283 -10.39 27.55 -4.85
C ASP A 283 -10.50 27.30 -6.36
N LYS A 284 -9.47 26.66 -6.91
CA LYS A 284 -9.38 26.26 -8.32
C LYS A 284 -9.42 24.74 -8.46
N PRO A 285 -9.95 24.20 -9.57
CA PRO A 285 -9.78 22.78 -9.88
C PRO A 285 -8.29 22.44 -9.98
N MET A 286 -7.89 21.28 -9.46
CA MET A 286 -6.51 20.81 -9.58
C MET A 286 -6.19 20.51 -11.05
N VAL A 287 -5.31 21.33 -11.64
CA VAL A 287 -4.87 21.16 -13.04
C VAL A 287 -3.70 20.17 -13.08
N GLY A 288 -4.04 18.90 -13.23
CA GLY A 288 -3.09 17.80 -13.49
C GLY A 288 -3.85 16.58 -14.01
N ASP A 289 -3.16 15.68 -14.72
CA ASP A 289 -3.77 14.52 -15.40
C ASP A 289 -4.41 13.48 -14.46
N ASN A 290 -4.31 13.64 -13.13
CA ASN A 290 -4.80 12.68 -12.16
C ASN A 290 -6.06 13.18 -11.41
N PRO A 291 -7.27 12.71 -11.77
CA PRO A 291 -8.50 13.02 -11.03
C PRO A 291 -8.55 12.37 -9.63
N MET A 292 -7.58 11.51 -9.27
CA MET A 292 -7.46 10.85 -7.97
C MET A 292 -6.40 11.50 -7.05
N GLY A 293 -5.89 12.68 -7.42
CA GLY A 293 -4.94 13.45 -6.60
C GLY A 293 -3.57 12.77 -6.47
N ASN A 294 -3.20 12.37 -5.25
CA ASN A 294 -1.89 11.77 -4.95
C ASN A 294 -1.83 10.24 -5.14
N ILE A 295 -2.88 9.61 -5.67
CA ILE A 295 -2.96 8.14 -5.87
C ILE A 295 -2.78 7.83 -7.36
N TYR A 296 -1.74 7.08 -7.70
CA TYR A 296 -1.41 6.66 -9.07
C TYR A 296 -1.47 5.14 -9.20
N VAL A 297 -1.96 4.62 -10.33
CA VAL A 297 -1.97 3.18 -10.64
C VAL A 297 -1.03 2.92 -11.81
N VAL A 298 -0.06 2.02 -11.62
CA VAL A 298 0.94 1.66 -12.63
C VAL A 298 0.84 0.17 -12.93
N TYR A 299 0.37 -0.18 -14.13
CA TYR A 299 0.34 -1.55 -14.64
C TYR A 299 1.73 -1.99 -15.09
N LEU A 300 2.19 -3.15 -14.63
CA LEU A 300 3.50 -3.71 -15.00
C LEU A 300 3.37 -4.65 -16.23
N LYS A 301 4.36 -4.61 -17.11
CA LYS A 301 4.38 -5.36 -18.37
C LYS A 301 5.17 -6.67 -18.28
N ASN A 302 6.23 -6.68 -17.48
CA ASN A 302 7.19 -7.78 -17.35
C ASN A 302 7.41 -8.18 -15.88
N GLY A 303 7.35 -7.21 -14.95
CA GLY A 303 7.56 -7.39 -13.52
C GLY A 303 6.34 -7.93 -12.77
N ASP A 304 6.61 -8.58 -11.63
CA ASP A 304 5.63 -9.04 -10.64
C ASP A 304 5.41 -7.93 -9.60
N ALA A 305 4.17 -7.44 -9.49
CA ALA A 305 3.81 -6.32 -8.60
C ALA A 305 4.15 -6.58 -7.13
N VAL A 306 4.03 -7.81 -6.63
CA VAL A 306 4.31 -8.16 -5.23
C VAL A 306 5.81 -8.04 -4.95
N LYS A 307 6.64 -8.53 -5.88
CA LYS A 307 8.11 -8.44 -5.79
C LYS A 307 8.58 -6.99 -5.94
N LEU A 308 8.09 -6.26 -6.94
CA LEU A 308 8.46 -4.85 -7.14
C LEU A 308 8.03 -3.95 -5.99
N ALA A 309 6.81 -4.10 -5.46
CA ALA A 309 6.37 -3.33 -4.29
C ALA A 309 7.26 -3.56 -3.06
N THR A 310 7.74 -4.79 -2.86
CA THR A 310 8.65 -5.12 -1.76
C THR A 310 10.00 -4.43 -1.92
N VAL A 311 10.59 -4.45 -3.12
CA VAL A 311 11.85 -3.76 -3.43
C VAL A 311 11.72 -2.24 -3.34
N LEU A 312 10.68 -1.66 -3.93
CA LEU A 312 10.43 -0.21 -3.90
C LEU A 312 10.16 0.30 -2.48
N ARG A 313 9.41 -0.47 -1.67
CA ARG A 313 9.18 -0.13 -0.26
C ARG A 313 10.48 -0.17 0.55
N ALA A 314 11.36 -1.15 0.30
CA ALA A 314 12.67 -1.24 0.97
C ALA A 314 13.62 -0.10 0.56
N ALA A 315 13.60 0.34 -0.70
CA ALA A 315 14.38 1.47 -1.16
C ALA A 315 13.89 2.80 -0.54
N PHE A 316 12.59 3.11 -0.67
CA PHE A 316 12.05 4.43 -0.32
C PHE A 316 11.69 4.61 1.17
N SER A 317 11.55 3.53 1.95
CA SER A 317 11.37 3.66 3.42
C SER A 317 12.58 4.28 4.11
N SER A 318 13.77 4.16 3.53
CA SER A 318 15.00 4.79 4.04
C SER A 318 14.98 6.32 3.96
N THR A 319 14.22 6.89 3.03
CA THR A 319 14.21 8.34 2.72
C THR A 319 13.08 9.10 3.43
N GLY A 320 12.03 8.41 3.88
CA GLY A 320 10.82 9.00 4.44
C GLY A 320 10.57 8.64 5.91
N GLY A 321 11.42 9.12 6.84
CA GLY A 321 11.28 8.74 8.26
C GLY A 321 12.10 9.52 9.29
N GLY A 322 12.63 10.70 8.96
CA GLY A 322 13.43 11.53 9.88
C GLY A 322 12.62 12.27 10.96
N GLY A 323 11.82 11.55 11.75
CA GLY A 323 10.99 12.13 12.81
C GLY A 323 10.45 11.04 13.75
N GLY A 324 10.67 11.19 15.06
CA GLY A 324 10.47 10.10 16.02
C GLY A 324 9.01 9.81 16.38
N GLY A 325 8.68 8.52 16.49
CA GLY A 325 7.39 8.07 17.04
C GLY A 325 7.25 6.54 17.06
N GLY A 326 7.16 5.95 18.26
CA GLY A 326 6.64 4.60 18.53
C GLY A 326 7.17 3.44 17.68
N GLY A 327 8.25 2.79 18.14
CA GLY A 327 8.77 1.55 17.51
C GLY A 327 7.89 0.32 17.72
N SER A 328 6.78 0.20 16.97
CA SER A 328 5.94 -0.99 16.91
C SER A 328 6.46 -2.01 15.89
N SER A 329 7.57 -2.67 16.23
CA SER A 329 8.00 -3.90 15.54
C SER A 329 6.86 -4.94 15.59
N PRO A 330 6.56 -5.66 14.49
CA PRO A 330 5.55 -6.72 14.50
C PRO A 330 6.10 -7.96 15.21
N THR A 331 6.13 -7.94 16.55
CA THR A 331 6.30 -9.14 17.36
C THR A 331 5.14 -10.07 17.07
N ALA A 332 5.41 -11.20 16.41
CA ALA A 332 4.43 -12.27 16.24
C ALA A 332 3.88 -12.68 17.61
N ALA A 333 2.57 -12.90 17.69
CA ALA A 333 1.90 -13.25 18.93
C ALA A 333 2.26 -14.69 19.35
N LEU A 334 3.33 -14.85 20.13
CA LEU A 334 3.49 -16.04 20.97
C LEU A 334 2.43 -15.97 22.07
N SER A 335 1.34 -16.72 21.87
CA SER A 335 0.39 -17.01 22.94
C SER A 335 1.12 -17.72 24.08
N GLN A 336 1.13 -17.10 25.26
CA GLN A 336 1.84 -17.61 26.42
C GLN A 336 1.18 -18.91 26.89
N ALA A 337 1.90 -20.03 26.80
CA ALA A 337 1.41 -21.34 27.21
C ALA A 337 1.19 -21.40 28.73
N ALA A 338 0.02 -21.90 29.14
CA ALA A 338 -0.28 -22.20 30.53
C ALA A 338 -0.13 -23.72 30.79
N ASN A 339 0.57 -24.05 31.88
CA ASN A 339 0.76 -25.37 32.49
C ASN A 339 1.36 -26.52 31.63
N PRO A 340 2.46 -27.14 32.07
CA PRO A 340 2.89 -28.44 31.56
C PRO A 340 2.20 -29.58 32.33
N ASN A 341 1.42 -30.43 31.65
CA ASN A 341 1.27 -31.83 32.05
C ASN A 341 0.72 -32.74 30.94
N ASN A 342 0.97 -34.04 31.09
CA ASN A 342 0.45 -35.19 30.31
C ASN A 342 0.79 -35.33 28.81
N GLN A 343 1.77 -36.22 28.58
CA GLN A 343 1.62 -37.46 27.81
C GLN A 343 1.40 -37.42 26.27
N GLN A 344 2.49 -37.82 25.59
CA GLN A 344 2.55 -39.09 24.83
C GLN A 344 2.02 -39.13 23.37
N GLY A 345 2.83 -38.60 22.45
CA GLY A 345 3.31 -39.37 21.28
C GLY A 345 2.58 -39.23 19.93
N GLY A 346 3.36 -39.03 18.86
CA GLY A 346 2.95 -39.35 17.48
C GLY A 346 3.27 -38.29 16.42
N GLY A 347 3.96 -38.72 15.35
CA GLY A 347 3.83 -38.19 13.97
C GLY A 347 4.11 -36.71 13.71
N GLN A 348 5.37 -36.37 13.38
CA GLN A 348 5.65 -35.13 12.64
C GLN A 348 5.20 -35.26 11.18
N ALA A 349 4.19 -34.50 10.78
CA ALA A 349 3.85 -34.24 9.39
C ALA A 349 4.05 -32.75 9.08
N VAL A 350 5.16 -32.40 8.44
CA VAL A 350 5.47 -31.01 8.07
C VAL A 350 4.76 -30.68 6.76
N ALA A 351 3.57 -30.09 6.86
CA ALA A 351 2.93 -29.41 5.73
C ALA A 351 3.52 -28.00 5.58
N PRO A 352 4.18 -27.66 4.46
CA PRO A 352 4.71 -26.31 4.26
C PRO A 352 3.56 -25.33 4.02
N LEU A 353 3.43 -24.31 4.87
CA LEU A 353 2.55 -23.18 4.62
C LEU A 353 3.08 -22.39 3.41
N THR A 354 2.41 -22.53 2.27
CA THR A 354 2.63 -21.63 1.13
C THR A 354 2.11 -20.24 1.49
N PRO A 355 2.89 -19.17 1.29
CA PRO A 355 2.40 -17.81 1.47
C PRO A 355 1.45 -17.48 0.32
N SER A 356 0.15 -17.68 0.53
CA SER A 356 -0.88 -17.16 -0.35
C SER A 356 -0.77 -15.64 -0.43
N ALA A 357 -0.94 -15.08 -1.63
CA ALA A 357 -0.63 -13.69 -1.92
C ALA A 357 -1.65 -12.71 -1.31
N ALA A 358 -1.53 -12.46 -0.01
CA ALA A 358 -2.22 -11.37 0.66
C ALA A 358 -1.72 -10.03 0.09
N PRO A 359 -2.61 -9.09 -0.30
CA PRO A 359 -2.19 -7.77 -0.75
C PRO A 359 -1.47 -7.05 0.39
N SER A 360 -0.24 -6.57 0.15
CA SER A 360 0.52 -5.86 1.19
C SER A 360 0.02 -4.42 1.34
N THR A 361 -1.01 -4.24 2.17
CA THR A 361 -1.78 -2.99 2.34
C THR A 361 -1.05 -1.87 3.11
N GLY A 362 0.22 -2.05 3.47
CA GLY A 362 1.00 -1.08 4.25
C GLY A 362 1.89 -0.14 3.42
N GLY A 363 1.64 1.17 3.52
CA GLY A 363 2.55 2.24 3.07
C GLY A 363 2.22 2.90 1.72
N MET A 364 3.09 3.82 1.28
CA MET A 364 2.92 4.60 0.03
C MET A 364 2.91 3.76 -1.26
N ILE A 365 3.30 2.49 -1.20
CA ILE A 365 3.31 1.57 -2.33
C ILE A 365 2.58 0.29 -1.88
N GLN A 366 1.52 -0.05 -2.59
CA GLN A 366 0.76 -1.30 -2.47
C GLN A 366 0.82 -2.05 -3.82
N ALA A 367 0.62 -3.37 -3.78
CA ALA A 367 0.52 -4.20 -4.98
C ALA A 367 -0.86 -4.86 -5.03
N ASP A 368 -1.48 -4.86 -6.21
CA ASP A 368 -2.59 -5.75 -6.54
C ASP A 368 -2.07 -6.93 -7.39
N PRO A 369 -2.05 -8.16 -6.85
CA PRO A 369 -1.69 -9.36 -7.61
C PRO A 369 -2.68 -9.68 -8.73
N ALA A 370 -3.96 -9.26 -8.63
CA ALA A 370 -5.01 -9.65 -9.57
C ALA A 370 -4.93 -8.89 -10.91
N SER A 371 -4.57 -7.60 -10.87
CA SER A 371 -4.31 -6.79 -12.07
C SER A 371 -2.83 -6.62 -12.43
N ASN A 372 -1.92 -7.23 -11.66
CA ASN A 372 -0.46 -7.02 -11.71
C ASN A 372 -0.08 -5.52 -11.77
N SER A 373 -0.63 -4.74 -10.84
CA SER A 373 -0.43 -3.29 -10.77
C SER A 373 0.11 -2.83 -9.42
N LEU A 374 0.83 -1.71 -9.45
CA LEU A 374 1.31 -0.98 -8.29
C LEU A 374 0.39 0.23 -8.06
N ILE A 375 -0.17 0.31 -6.85
CA ILE A 375 -0.93 1.46 -6.37
C ILE A 375 0.02 2.30 -5.53
N ILE A 376 0.27 3.53 -5.96
CA ILE A 376 1.29 4.43 -5.41
C ILE A 376 0.60 5.68 -4.88
N THR A 377 0.59 5.85 -3.56
CA THR A 377 0.06 7.01 -2.86
C THR A 377 1.22 7.91 -2.43
N ALA A 378 1.60 8.88 -3.27
CA ALA A 378 2.77 9.72 -3.07
C ALA A 378 2.60 11.11 -3.71
N PRO A 379 3.28 12.17 -3.21
CA PRO A 379 3.34 13.47 -3.89
C PRO A 379 3.99 13.35 -5.28
N GLU A 380 3.55 14.18 -6.23
CA GLU A 380 3.98 14.14 -7.64
C GLU A 380 5.52 14.05 -7.87
N PRO A 381 6.39 14.79 -7.13
CA PRO A 381 7.85 14.65 -7.31
C PRO A 381 8.38 13.26 -6.95
N VAL A 382 7.81 12.63 -5.92
CA VAL A 382 8.17 11.28 -5.48
C VAL A 382 7.61 10.24 -6.45
N TYR A 383 6.39 10.44 -6.95
CA TYR A 383 5.82 9.59 -8.00
C TYR A 383 6.68 9.61 -9.28
N LYS A 384 7.18 10.77 -9.72
CA LYS A 384 8.08 10.86 -10.88
C LYS A 384 9.39 10.09 -10.69
N GLN A 385 9.97 10.12 -9.49
CA GLN A 385 11.14 9.30 -9.14
C GLN A 385 10.81 7.80 -9.14
N LEU A 386 9.72 7.39 -8.47
CA LEU A 386 9.25 6.00 -8.47
C LEU A 386 8.98 5.47 -9.88
N ARG A 387 8.34 6.29 -10.73
CA ARG A 387 8.02 5.91 -12.12
C ARG A 387 9.27 5.62 -12.95
N ALA A 388 10.30 6.46 -12.84
CA ALA A 388 11.59 6.26 -13.53
C ALA A 388 12.31 4.98 -13.06
N VAL A 389 12.26 4.66 -11.76
CA VAL A 389 12.80 3.40 -11.23
C VAL A 389 11.97 2.20 -11.71
N ILE A 390 10.65 2.31 -11.75
CA ILE A 390 9.76 1.26 -12.28
C ILE A 390 10.05 0.98 -13.76
N ASP A 391 10.27 2.01 -14.60
CA ASP A 391 10.59 1.80 -16.02
C ASP A 391 11.95 1.13 -16.26
N GLN A 392 12.88 1.19 -15.29
CA GLN A 392 14.14 0.43 -15.34
C GLN A 392 13.95 -1.02 -14.85
N LEU A 393 13.11 -1.24 -13.83
CA LEU A 393 12.85 -2.56 -13.25
C LEU A 393 11.85 -3.41 -14.06
N ASP A 394 10.90 -2.80 -14.78
CA ASP A 394 9.88 -3.48 -15.61
C ASP A 394 10.43 -3.87 -17.00
N SER A 395 11.69 -4.31 -17.05
CA SER A 395 12.36 -4.78 -18.26
C SER A 395 12.05 -6.25 -18.56
N ARG A 396 12.16 -6.66 -19.84
CA ARG A 396 11.90 -8.05 -20.24
C ARG A 396 13.04 -8.95 -19.73
N ARG A 397 12.74 -9.82 -18.76
CA ARG A 397 13.66 -10.90 -18.33
C ARG A 397 14.05 -11.74 -19.55
N ALA A 398 15.36 -11.92 -19.76
CA ALA A 398 15.87 -12.86 -20.74
C ALA A 398 15.55 -14.31 -20.32
N GLN A 399 15.48 -15.19 -21.32
CA GLN A 399 15.30 -16.63 -21.12
C GLN A 399 16.59 -17.35 -21.52
N VAL A 400 16.81 -18.53 -20.93
CA VAL A 400 17.90 -19.42 -21.34
C VAL A 400 17.29 -20.72 -21.83
N TYR A 401 17.63 -21.11 -23.05
CA TYR A 401 17.44 -22.47 -23.55
C TYR A 401 18.68 -23.27 -23.17
N ILE A 402 18.49 -24.45 -22.59
CA ILE A 402 19.59 -25.36 -22.25
C ILE A 402 19.38 -26.68 -22.97
N GLU A 403 20.43 -27.13 -23.62
CA GLU A 403 20.55 -28.46 -24.21
C GLU A 403 21.70 -29.19 -23.52
N SER A 404 21.42 -30.33 -22.89
CA SER A 404 22.45 -31.25 -22.44
C SER A 404 22.54 -32.44 -23.39
N MET A 405 23.73 -33.00 -23.56
CA MET A 405 23.95 -34.23 -24.31
C MET A 405 24.70 -35.21 -23.41
N ILE A 406 24.04 -36.29 -23.06
CA ILE A 406 24.60 -37.41 -22.28
C ILE A 406 24.97 -38.49 -23.28
N VAL A 407 26.22 -38.95 -23.26
CA VAL A 407 26.73 -40.02 -24.13
C VAL A 407 27.32 -41.12 -23.27
N GLU A 408 26.76 -42.33 -23.37
CA GLU A 408 27.28 -43.52 -22.70
C GLU A 408 27.57 -44.62 -23.74
N VAL A 409 28.85 -44.98 -23.88
CA VAL A 409 29.31 -46.09 -24.72
C VAL A 409 29.82 -47.21 -23.82
N THR A 410 29.15 -48.36 -23.85
CA THR A 410 29.52 -49.56 -23.10
C THR A 410 29.90 -50.70 -24.04
N GLY A 411 30.89 -51.51 -23.61
CA GLY A 411 31.32 -52.72 -24.30
C GLY A 411 31.69 -53.79 -23.29
N ASP A 412 31.04 -54.95 -23.34
CA ASP A 412 31.34 -56.10 -22.49
C ASP A 412 31.77 -57.28 -23.35
N ASN A 413 33.06 -57.62 -23.25
CA ASN A 413 33.70 -58.72 -23.99
C ASN A 413 34.02 -59.85 -23.02
N ALA A 414 33.34 -60.99 -23.17
CA ALA A 414 33.56 -62.19 -22.37
C ALA A 414 34.12 -63.33 -23.22
N ALA A 415 35.06 -64.10 -22.66
CA ALA A 415 35.59 -65.31 -23.27
C ALA A 415 35.80 -66.37 -22.18
N GLU A 416 35.23 -67.56 -22.38
CA GLU A 416 35.32 -68.69 -21.46
C GLU A 416 35.76 -69.94 -22.23
N ALA A 417 36.77 -70.62 -21.68
CA ALA A 417 37.28 -71.87 -22.23
C ALA A 417 37.68 -72.77 -21.06
N GLY A 418 37.02 -73.92 -20.94
CA GLY A 418 37.29 -74.83 -19.83
C GLY A 418 36.96 -76.28 -20.13
N PHE A 419 37.83 -77.16 -19.63
CA PHE A 419 37.66 -78.60 -19.68
C PHE A 419 37.35 -79.12 -18.28
N GLN A 420 36.39 -80.03 -18.18
CA GLN A 420 36.09 -80.76 -16.95
C GLN A 420 36.10 -82.27 -17.21
N TRP A 421 36.48 -83.04 -16.19
CA TRP A 421 36.48 -84.49 -16.17
C TRP A 421 35.78 -85.01 -14.91
N GLN A 422 35.05 -86.10 -15.04
CA GLN A 422 34.40 -86.83 -13.95
C GLN A 422 34.70 -88.32 -14.10
N GLY A 423 34.89 -89.03 -13.00
CA GLY A 423 35.20 -90.45 -12.96
C GLY A 423 34.53 -91.10 -11.77
N LEU A 424 33.89 -92.25 -11.99
CA LEU A 424 33.48 -93.16 -10.92
C LEU A 424 34.36 -94.40 -11.03
N ILE A 425 35.09 -94.70 -9.96
CA ILE A 425 35.95 -95.86 -9.82
C ILE A 425 35.20 -96.89 -8.95
N GLY A 426 34.70 -97.92 -9.62
CA GLY A 426 33.87 -99.00 -9.06
C GLY A 426 33.34 -99.88 -10.19
N LYS A 427 32.89 -101.09 -9.88
CA LYS A 427 32.27 -102.01 -10.85
C LYS A 427 30.75 -101.83 -10.85
N SER A 428 30.11 -102.17 -11.97
CA SER A 428 28.67 -102.12 -12.12
C SER A 428 28.00 -103.16 -11.20
N GLY A 429 27.58 -102.73 -10.02
CA GLY A 429 26.99 -103.59 -8.98
C GLY A 429 27.56 -103.37 -7.57
N ASP A 430 28.68 -102.65 -7.43
CA ASP A 430 29.23 -102.30 -6.11
C ASP A 430 28.32 -101.30 -5.38
N SER A 431 28.06 -101.53 -4.09
CA SER A 431 27.29 -100.62 -3.21
C SER A 431 28.08 -99.39 -2.74
N THR A 432 29.38 -99.33 -3.03
CA THR A 432 30.30 -98.25 -2.68
C THR A 432 31.22 -97.99 -3.88
N GLY A 433 31.33 -96.73 -4.31
CA GLY A 433 32.20 -96.32 -5.42
C GLY A 433 32.91 -95.01 -5.12
N VAL A 434 34.14 -94.86 -5.64
CA VAL A 434 34.95 -93.65 -5.43
C VAL A 434 34.73 -92.70 -6.60
N VAL A 435 34.12 -91.54 -6.35
CA VAL A 435 34.00 -90.46 -7.35
C VAL A 435 35.19 -89.53 -7.28
N GLY A 436 35.73 -89.13 -8.43
CA GLY A 436 36.81 -88.16 -8.57
C GLY A 436 36.67 -87.36 -9.86
N GLY A 437 37.04 -86.08 -9.84
CA GLY A 437 36.87 -85.21 -11.00
C GLY A 437 37.16 -83.74 -10.70
N THR A 438 37.07 -82.92 -11.73
CA THR A 438 37.24 -81.47 -11.66
C THR A 438 35.87 -80.79 -11.63
N ASN A 439 35.44 -80.36 -10.44
CA ASN A 439 34.29 -79.47 -10.32
C ASN A 439 34.75 -78.02 -10.56
N PHE A 440 34.56 -77.53 -11.78
CA PHE A 440 34.70 -76.11 -12.09
C PHE A 440 33.30 -75.56 -12.41
N THR A 441 32.78 -74.63 -11.61
CA THR A 441 31.55 -73.92 -11.96
C THR A 441 31.83 -72.95 -13.10
N PRO A 442 31.24 -73.12 -14.30
CA PRO A 442 31.38 -72.15 -15.39
C PRO A 442 30.56 -70.89 -15.08
N LYS A 443 30.95 -69.75 -15.66
CA LYS A 443 30.28 -68.46 -15.41
C LYS A 443 28.97 -68.33 -16.20
N SER A 444 28.83 -69.08 -17.30
CA SER A 444 27.71 -69.04 -18.24
C SER A 444 26.61 -70.10 -18.01
N GLY A 445 26.59 -70.80 -16.87
CA GLY A 445 25.48 -71.72 -16.57
C GLY A 445 25.65 -72.62 -15.34
N LYS A 446 24.65 -73.49 -15.10
CA LYS A 446 24.63 -74.49 -14.00
C LYS A 446 25.52 -75.72 -14.32
N GLY A 447 26.69 -75.49 -14.91
CA GLY A 447 27.48 -76.49 -15.62
C GLY A 447 28.52 -77.25 -14.79
N ASN A 448 28.21 -77.64 -13.56
CA ASN A 448 29.04 -78.58 -12.80
C ASN A 448 28.71 -80.02 -13.25
N LEU A 449 29.71 -80.79 -13.70
CA LEU A 449 29.53 -82.18 -14.13
C LEU A 449 28.84 -83.07 -13.07
N VAL A 450 29.12 -82.86 -11.79
CA VAL A 450 28.49 -83.62 -10.69
C VAL A 450 26.99 -83.35 -10.61
N GLN A 451 26.57 -82.13 -10.92
CA GLN A 451 25.17 -81.70 -10.86
C GLN A 451 24.36 -82.15 -12.09
N ILE A 452 24.98 -82.13 -13.28
CA ILE A 452 24.35 -82.61 -14.52
C ILE A 452 24.16 -84.14 -14.45
N ASP A 453 25.17 -84.90 -14.04
CA ASP A 453 25.08 -86.37 -13.93
C ASP A 453 23.98 -86.79 -12.93
N ALA A 454 23.90 -86.10 -11.78
CA ALA A 454 22.87 -86.34 -10.76
C ALA A 454 21.42 -86.00 -11.17
N THR A 455 21.22 -85.21 -12.25
CA THR A 455 19.88 -84.86 -12.77
C THR A 455 19.60 -85.45 -14.16
N GLY A 456 20.58 -86.13 -14.75
CA GLY A 456 20.55 -86.61 -16.13
C GLY A 456 20.92 -85.51 -17.14
N VAL A 457 21.40 -85.94 -18.32
CA VAL A 457 21.85 -85.07 -19.42
C VAL A 457 20.72 -84.22 -20.04
N THR A 458 19.48 -84.36 -19.56
CA THR A 458 18.36 -83.44 -19.82
C THR A 458 18.49 -82.09 -19.10
N ALA A 459 19.36 -81.98 -18.09
CA ALA A 459 19.74 -80.70 -17.52
C ALA A 459 20.59 -79.90 -18.53
N GLY A 460 20.04 -78.77 -19.00
CA GLY A 460 20.62 -77.98 -20.09
C GLY A 460 22.07 -77.56 -19.84
N LEU A 461 22.92 -77.79 -20.84
CA LEU A 461 24.31 -77.33 -20.86
C LEU A 461 24.36 -75.80 -20.87
N GLY A 462 25.39 -75.20 -20.25
CA GLY A 462 25.54 -73.74 -20.16
C GLY A 462 25.76 -73.08 -21.52
N GLU A 463 25.61 -71.76 -21.62
CA GLU A 463 25.75 -71.06 -22.91
C GLU A 463 27.15 -71.25 -23.52
N GLY A 464 27.21 -71.40 -24.85
CA GLY A 464 28.42 -71.65 -25.61
C GLY A 464 28.43 -72.96 -26.41
N PHE A 465 29.54 -73.22 -27.09
CA PHE A 465 29.81 -74.51 -27.71
C PHE A 465 30.20 -75.51 -26.61
N ASN A 466 29.40 -76.56 -26.47
CA ASN A 466 29.61 -77.62 -25.48
C ASN A 466 29.80 -78.95 -26.21
N ILE A 467 30.93 -79.62 -25.99
CA ILE A 467 31.18 -80.98 -26.46
C ILE A 467 31.55 -81.86 -25.27
N GLY A 468 30.92 -83.03 -25.14
CA GLY A 468 31.12 -83.90 -23.99
C GLY A 468 31.04 -85.38 -24.33
N VAL A 469 31.70 -86.20 -23.52
CA VAL A 469 31.72 -87.66 -23.66
C VAL A 469 30.75 -88.26 -22.65
N ILE A 470 29.80 -89.07 -23.11
CA ILE A 470 28.81 -89.74 -22.25
C ILE A 470 29.25 -91.18 -21.96
N ARG A 471 29.04 -91.66 -20.72
CA ARG A 471 29.23 -93.05 -20.29
C ARG A 471 28.12 -93.44 -19.32
N LYS A 472 27.94 -94.75 -19.06
CA LYS A 472 26.83 -95.26 -18.25
C LYS A 472 27.26 -95.52 -16.80
N PHE A 473 26.61 -94.88 -15.83
CA PHE A 473 26.85 -95.03 -14.38
C PHE A 473 25.62 -95.55 -13.66
N ALA A 474 25.75 -96.67 -12.95
CA ALA A 474 24.67 -97.28 -12.15
C ALA A 474 23.31 -97.41 -12.90
N GLY A 475 23.35 -97.59 -14.22
CA GLY A 475 22.16 -97.66 -15.08
C GLY A 475 21.82 -96.37 -15.84
N GLN A 476 22.25 -95.19 -15.38
CA GLN A 476 21.99 -93.88 -15.98
C GLN A 476 23.10 -93.45 -16.95
N TYR A 477 22.83 -92.45 -17.81
CA TYR A 477 23.82 -91.85 -18.70
C TYR A 477 24.37 -90.55 -18.09
N GLY A 478 25.69 -90.49 -17.91
CA GLY A 478 26.41 -89.39 -17.26
C GLY A 478 27.57 -88.85 -18.08
N LEU A 479 27.97 -87.60 -17.83
CA LEU A 479 29.07 -86.95 -18.52
C LEU A 479 30.42 -87.37 -17.92
N ALA A 480 31.28 -87.97 -18.74
CA ALA A 480 32.69 -88.25 -18.43
C ALA A 480 33.54 -86.98 -18.41
N ALA A 481 33.24 -86.11 -19.35
CA ALA A 481 34.06 -84.98 -19.72
C ALA A 481 33.20 -83.97 -20.46
N ILE A 482 33.52 -82.69 -20.33
CA ILE A 482 32.99 -81.63 -21.19
C ILE A 482 34.10 -80.62 -21.50
N ALA A 483 34.06 -80.05 -22.70
CA ALA A 483 34.69 -78.79 -23.01
C ALA A 483 33.57 -77.76 -23.25
N ASN A 484 33.60 -76.64 -22.53
CA ASN A 484 32.78 -75.47 -22.80
C ASN A 484 33.68 -74.38 -23.40
N LEU A 485 33.22 -73.78 -24.50
CA LEU A 485 33.89 -72.74 -25.27
C LEU A 485 32.87 -71.67 -25.64
N LEU A 486 33.04 -70.45 -25.12
CA LEU A 486 32.17 -69.30 -25.38
C LEU A 486 33.00 -68.04 -25.61
N GLN A 487 32.62 -67.24 -26.61
CA GLN A 487 33.03 -65.85 -26.70
C GLN A 487 31.78 -65.01 -26.99
N SER A 488 31.63 -63.92 -26.24
CA SER A 488 30.50 -62.98 -26.36
C SER A 488 31.04 -61.55 -26.38
N GLN A 489 30.40 -60.69 -27.19
CA GLN A 489 30.68 -59.27 -27.26
C GLN A 489 29.37 -58.50 -27.34
N THR A 490 29.11 -57.69 -26.33
CA THR A 490 27.93 -56.81 -26.24
C THR A 490 28.41 -55.36 -26.28
N ASN A 491 28.10 -54.64 -27.36
CA ASN A 491 28.37 -53.20 -27.48
C ASN A 491 27.05 -52.43 -27.41
N SER A 492 27.01 -51.31 -26.68
CA SER A 492 25.86 -50.41 -26.63
C SER A 492 26.32 -48.95 -26.65
N ASN A 493 25.52 -48.10 -27.30
CA ASN A 493 25.74 -46.66 -27.40
C ASN A 493 24.41 -45.95 -27.10
N ILE A 494 24.39 -45.14 -26.05
CA ILE A 494 23.23 -44.38 -25.60
C ILE A 494 23.57 -42.91 -25.75
N ILE A 495 22.80 -42.21 -26.58
CA ILE A 495 22.81 -40.75 -26.66
C ILE A 495 21.47 -40.26 -26.10
N SER A 496 21.49 -39.26 -25.22
CA SER A 496 20.27 -38.66 -24.67
C SER A 496 20.44 -37.15 -24.59
N THR A 497 19.53 -36.43 -25.24
CA THR A 497 19.59 -34.97 -25.37
C THR A 497 18.42 -34.26 -24.68
N PRO A 498 18.33 -34.27 -23.34
CA PRO A 498 17.30 -33.52 -22.63
C PRO A 498 17.53 -32.02 -22.81
N ASN A 499 16.46 -31.30 -23.16
CA ASN A 499 16.48 -29.85 -23.30
C ASN A 499 15.35 -29.19 -22.49
N LEU A 500 15.54 -27.91 -22.18
CA LEU A 500 14.65 -27.15 -21.31
C LEU A 500 14.79 -25.64 -21.57
N ILE A 501 13.71 -24.89 -21.36
CA ILE A 501 13.71 -23.42 -21.36
C ILE A 501 13.35 -22.93 -19.96
N THR A 502 14.04 -21.89 -19.49
CA THR A 502 13.71 -21.21 -18.22
C THR A 502 13.97 -19.71 -18.31
N LEU A 503 13.46 -18.94 -17.35
CA LEU A 503 13.78 -17.54 -17.16
C LEU A 503 15.12 -17.40 -16.42
N ASP A 504 15.84 -16.31 -16.68
CA ASP A 504 17.01 -15.93 -15.90
C ASP A 504 16.71 -15.92 -14.39
N ASN A 505 17.60 -16.48 -13.58
CA ASN A 505 17.46 -16.68 -12.12
C ASN A 505 16.30 -17.59 -11.66
N GLU A 506 15.56 -18.24 -12.56
CA GLU A 506 14.46 -19.17 -12.24
C GLU A 506 14.92 -20.64 -12.35
N GLU A 507 14.58 -21.47 -11.36
CA GLU A 507 14.86 -22.90 -11.42
C GLU A 507 13.84 -23.63 -12.30
N ALA A 508 14.30 -24.49 -13.20
CA ALA A 508 13.46 -25.40 -13.96
C ALA A 508 13.95 -26.85 -13.83
N LYS A 509 13.02 -27.80 -13.95
CA LYS A 509 13.27 -29.24 -13.83
C LYS A 509 12.53 -30.01 -14.93
N ILE A 510 13.23 -30.92 -15.60
CA ILE A 510 12.66 -31.94 -16.49
C ILE A 510 12.96 -33.34 -15.94
N ILE A 511 12.00 -34.24 -16.05
CA ILE A 511 12.11 -35.66 -15.68
C ILE A 511 11.59 -36.49 -16.86
N VAL A 512 12.39 -37.45 -17.34
CA VAL A 512 12.03 -38.38 -18.41
C VAL A 512 12.37 -39.79 -17.93
N GLY A 513 11.37 -40.58 -17.60
CA GLY A 513 11.57 -41.90 -17.00
C GLY A 513 10.28 -42.64 -16.65
N SER A 514 10.43 -43.76 -15.95
CA SER A 514 9.34 -44.61 -15.49
C SER A 514 9.23 -44.55 -13.96
N ASN A 515 8.01 -44.49 -13.43
CA ASN A 515 7.78 -44.51 -11.99
C ASN A 515 7.61 -45.97 -11.48
N VAL A 516 8.64 -46.49 -10.82
CA VAL A 516 8.82 -47.90 -10.50
C VAL A 516 8.46 -48.18 -9.02
N PRO A 517 7.79 -49.31 -8.71
CA PRO A 517 7.52 -49.72 -7.34
C PRO A 517 8.75 -50.36 -6.67
N PHE A 518 9.06 -49.91 -5.45
CA PHE A 518 10.06 -50.48 -4.56
C PHE A 518 9.38 -50.97 -3.28
N ILE A 519 9.65 -52.20 -2.85
CA ILE A 519 9.04 -52.78 -1.65
C ILE A 519 9.87 -52.33 -0.44
N THR A 520 9.31 -51.44 0.39
CA THR A 520 9.98 -50.89 1.59
C THR A 520 9.71 -51.69 2.86
N GLY A 521 8.73 -52.59 2.84
CA GLY A 521 8.48 -53.56 3.90
C GLY A 521 7.60 -54.69 3.39
N GLN A 522 7.81 -55.90 3.92
CA GLN A 522 6.96 -57.05 3.64
C GLN A 522 6.77 -57.90 4.89
N PHE A 523 5.56 -58.41 5.09
CA PHE A 523 5.28 -59.42 6.11
C PHE A 523 4.81 -60.71 5.46
N THR A 524 5.70 -61.70 5.38
CA THR A 524 5.44 -63.03 4.85
C THR A 524 5.30 -64.02 6.00
N ASN A 525 4.12 -64.61 6.18
CA ASN A 525 3.89 -65.57 7.26
C ASN A 525 4.53 -66.92 6.94
N THR A 526 5.45 -67.38 7.80
CA THR A 526 6.13 -68.69 7.70
C THR A 526 5.52 -69.76 8.60
N GLY A 527 4.36 -69.49 9.22
CA GLY A 527 3.58 -70.44 10.01
C GLY A 527 2.22 -70.75 9.40
N THR A 528 1.61 -71.86 9.82
CA THR A 528 0.33 -72.42 9.31
C THR A 528 -0.94 -71.65 9.70
N ALA A 529 -0.83 -70.35 10.00
CA ALA A 529 -1.96 -69.50 10.40
C ALA A 529 -2.39 -68.55 9.26
N THR A 530 -3.68 -68.53 8.94
CA THR A 530 -4.22 -67.78 7.80
C THR A 530 -4.33 -66.27 8.07
N THR A 531 -3.20 -65.55 8.06
CA THR A 531 -3.16 -64.09 8.01
C THR A 531 -2.69 -63.62 6.64
N SER A 532 -3.36 -62.59 6.08
CA SER A 532 -3.02 -62.08 4.75
C SER A 532 -1.63 -61.42 4.76
N PRO A 533 -0.68 -61.85 3.92
CA PRO A 533 0.58 -61.14 3.76
C PRO A 533 0.33 -59.75 3.16
N PHE A 534 1.18 -58.79 3.51
CA PHE A 534 1.14 -57.44 2.95
C PHE A 534 2.55 -56.96 2.60
N GLN A 535 2.62 -56.10 1.58
CA GLN A 535 3.84 -55.44 1.12
C GLN A 535 3.58 -53.93 1.03
N THR A 536 4.42 -53.14 1.68
CA THR A 536 4.42 -51.68 1.57
C THR A 536 5.26 -51.28 0.37
N VAL A 537 4.69 -50.50 -0.54
CA VAL A 537 5.32 -50.10 -1.80
C VAL A 537 5.52 -48.60 -1.85
N GLU A 538 6.78 -48.18 -1.96
CA GLU A 538 7.19 -46.82 -2.29
C GLU A 538 7.34 -46.68 -3.82
N ARG A 539 7.06 -45.52 -4.38
CA ARG A 539 7.05 -45.26 -5.82
C ARG A 539 8.13 -44.24 -6.17
N LYS A 540 9.09 -44.60 -7.04
CA LYS A 540 10.27 -43.78 -7.35
C LYS A 540 10.46 -43.62 -8.86
N ASP A 541 10.79 -42.41 -9.28
CA ASP A 541 11.10 -42.13 -10.69
C ASP A 541 12.50 -42.66 -11.04
N VAL A 542 12.57 -43.49 -12.08
CA VAL A 542 13.82 -44.04 -12.63
C VAL A 542 13.94 -43.57 -14.08
N GLY A 543 14.94 -42.73 -14.35
CA GLY A 543 15.22 -42.19 -15.68
C GLY A 543 16.19 -41.01 -15.62
N ILE A 544 16.08 -40.11 -16.59
CA ILE A 544 16.87 -38.89 -16.67
C ILE A 544 16.15 -37.76 -15.92
N THR A 545 16.82 -37.13 -14.96
CA THR A 545 16.37 -35.89 -14.33
C THR A 545 17.40 -34.80 -14.58
N LEU A 546 16.98 -33.65 -15.10
CA LEU A 546 17.81 -32.44 -15.20
C LEU A 546 17.09 -31.31 -14.47
N LYS A 547 17.72 -30.80 -13.40
CA LYS A 547 17.33 -29.62 -12.63
C LYS A 547 18.41 -28.57 -12.85
N ILE A 548 18.00 -27.35 -13.18
CA ILE A 548 18.93 -26.28 -13.52
C ILE A 548 18.41 -24.90 -13.08
N LYS A 549 19.32 -24.06 -12.59
CA LYS A 549 19.10 -22.65 -12.33
C LYS A 549 20.21 -21.83 -13.01
N PRO A 550 19.93 -21.18 -14.15
CA PRO A 550 20.86 -20.26 -14.79
C PRO A 550 20.79 -18.87 -14.16
N GLN A 551 21.88 -18.13 -14.29
CA GLN A 551 22.01 -16.69 -14.09
C GLN A 551 22.88 -16.14 -15.23
N ILE A 552 22.37 -15.15 -15.95
CA ILE A 552 23.07 -14.49 -17.06
C ILE A 552 23.95 -13.37 -16.49
N GLY A 553 25.23 -13.36 -16.89
CA GLY A 553 26.17 -12.26 -16.67
C GLY A 553 26.04 -11.16 -17.72
N GLU A 554 26.50 -9.95 -17.38
CA GLU A 554 26.44 -8.78 -18.27
C GLU A 554 27.14 -9.02 -19.62
N ASN A 555 28.27 -9.74 -19.59
CA ASN A 555 29.04 -10.16 -20.77
C ASN A 555 28.36 -11.25 -21.63
N GLY A 556 27.22 -11.80 -21.20
CA GLY A 556 26.52 -12.90 -21.87
C GLY A 556 26.81 -14.30 -21.30
N ALA A 557 27.88 -14.46 -20.51
CA ALA A 557 28.20 -15.74 -19.87
C ALA A 557 27.07 -16.21 -18.95
N VAL A 558 26.69 -17.49 -19.04
CA VAL A 558 25.64 -18.09 -18.22
C VAL A 558 26.25 -18.92 -17.11
N ARG A 559 26.11 -18.43 -15.86
CA ARG A 559 26.43 -19.21 -14.66
C ARG A 559 25.26 -20.15 -14.35
N MET A 560 25.50 -21.44 -14.30
CA MET A 560 24.45 -22.45 -14.11
C MET A 560 24.77 -23.34 -12.92
N THR A 561 23.86 -23.39 -11.94
CA THR A 561 23.86 -24.44 -10.92
C THR A 561 22.98 -25.59 -11.45
N ILE A 562 23.58 -26.78 -11.56
CA ILE A 562 23.05 -27.92 -12.31
C ILE A 562 23.05 -29.15 -11.42
N PHE A 563 21.92 -29.85 -11.36
CA PHE A 563 21.80 -31.20 -10.85
C PHE A 563 21.28 -32.09 -11.98
N GLN A 564 22.09 -33.04 -12.41
CA GLN A 564 21.78 -33.96 -13.50
C GLN A 564 21.92 -35.41 -13.00
N GLU A 565 20.87 -36.20 -13.19
CA GLU A 565 20.81 -37.61 -12.82
C GLU A 565 20.40 -38.46 -14.02
N SER A 566 21.03 -39.62 -14.16
CA SER A 566 20.63 -40.69 -15.08
C SER A 566 20.57 -41.99 -14.28
N SER A 567 19.35 -42.49 -14.08
CA SER A 567 19.05 -43.70 -13.34
C SER A 567 18.39 -44.73 -14.28
N SER A 568 18.95 -45.95 -14.35
CA SER A 568 18.45 -47.04 -15.18
C SER A 568 18.12 -48.26 -14.33
N LEU A 569 17.10 -49.03 -14.72
CA LEU A 569 16.85 -50.34 -14.13
C LEU A 569 18.04 -51.29 -14.39
N SER A 570 18.17 -52.30 -13.52
CA SER A 570 19.17 -53.35 -13.63
C SER A 570 18.50 -54.71 -13.41
N ASP A 571 18.56 -55.57 -14.42
CA ASP A 571 17.94 -56.91 -14.41
C ASP A 571 18.58 -57.86 -13.38
N LYS A 572 19.73 -57.48 -12.82
CA LYS A 572 20.45 -58.23 -11.79
C LYS A 572 19.88 -57.93 -10.41
N VAL A 573 18.84 -58.67 -10.05
CA VAL A 573 18.37 -58.81 -8.65
C VAL A 573 19.49 -59.44 -7.81
N ALA A 574 19.69 -58.97 -6.57
CA ALA A 574 20.75 -59.48 -5.72
C ALA A 574 20.48 -60.94 -5.26
N PRO A 575 21.52 -61.77 -5.05
CA PRO A 575 21.35 -63.13 -4.55
C PRO A 575 20.58 -63.15 -3.21
N GLY A 576 19.49 -63.91 -3.16
CA GLY A 576 18.61 -64.01 -1.98
C GLY A 576 17.52 -62.95 -1.88
N THR A 577 17.44 -61.95 -2.77
CA THR A 577 16.48 -60.83 -2.67
C THR A 577 15.37 -60.87 -3.74
N THR A 578 14.92 -62.05 -4.17
CA THR A 578 13.91 -62.23 -5.24
C THR A 578 12.54 -61.60 -4.97
N SER A 579 12.27 -61.17 -3.73
CA SER A 579 11.05 -60.47 -3.31
C SER A 579 11.28 -58.99 -2.93
N ALA A 580 12.46 -58.42 -3.21
CA ALA A 580 12.81 -57.04 -2.81
C ALA A 580 12.56 -55.97 -3.90
N GLY A 581 12.14 -56.37 -5.10
CA GLY A 581 11.96 -55.48 -6.24
C GLY A 581 13.23 -55.30 -7.11
N PRO A 582 13.18 -54.42 -8.13
CA PRO A 582 14.26 -54.26 -9.09
C PRO A 582 15.43 -53.43 -8.53
N SER A 583 16.64 -53.74 -9.02
CA SER A 583 17.83 -52.90 -8.77
C SER A 583 17.87 -51.71 -9.74
N THR A 584 18.60 -50.64 -9.37
CA THR A 584 18.72 -49.42 -10.19
C THR A 584 20.16 -48.90 -10.16
N ASN A 585 20.75 -48.73 -11.34
CA ASN A 585 22.04 -48.09 -11.53
C ASN A 585 21.83 -46.58 -11.58
N LYS A 586 22.37 -45.82 -10.62
CA LYS A 586 22.24 -44.35 -10.53
C LYS A 586 23.57 -43.66 -10.82
N ARG A 587 23.55 -42.68 -11.72
CA ARG A 587 24.65 -41.78 -12.05
C ARG A 587 24.17 -40.35 -11.80
N SER A 588 24.90 -39.53 -11.06
CA SER A 588 24.49 -38.15 -10.76
C SER A 588 25.68 -37.18 -10.70
N ILE A 589 25.50 -36.00 -11.28
CA ILE A 589 26.44 -34.88 -11.28
C ILE A 589 25.71 -33.67 -10.69
N GLU A 590 26.30 -33.07 -9.66
CA GLU A 590 25.90 -31.76 -9.13
C GLU A 590 27.10 -30.82 -9.25
N SER A 591 26.91 -29.66 -9.89
CA SER A 591 27.99 -28.72 -10.17
C SER A 591 27.45 -27.30 -10.37
N THR A 592 28.34 -26.30 -10.27
CA THR A 592 28.08 -24.94 -10.75
C THR A 592 29.17 -24.55 -11.73
N VAL A 593 28.78 -24.24 -12.97
CA VAL A 593 29.69 -23.89 -14.07
C VAL A 593 29.36 -22.50 -14.63
N VAL A 594 30.29 -21.94 -15.38
CA VAL A 594 30.08 -20.74 -16.23
C VAL A 594 30.42 -21.15 -17.66
N VAL A 595 29.59 -20.74 -18.61
CA VAL A 595 29.72 -21.06 -20.05
C VAL A 595 29.28 -19.85 -20.86
N ASP A 596 30.00 -19.50 -21.92
CA ASP A 596 29.60 -18.42 -22.82
C ASP A 596 28.43 -18.82 -23.74
N ASP A 597 27.75 -17.82 -24.31
CA ASP A 597 26.48 -18.01 -25.03
C ASP A 597 26.67 -18.86 -26.30
N GLY A 598 25.94 -19.98 -26.40
CA GLY A 598 26.02 -20.93 -27.51
C GLY A 598 27.18 -21.93 -27.45
N GLU A 599 28.12 -21.79 -26.50
CA GLU A 599 29.26 -22.71 -26.37
C GLU A 599 28.90 -24.04 -25.71
N ILE A 600 29.72 -25.08 -25.93
CA ILE A 600 29.54 -26.42 -25.37
C ILE A 600 30.60 -26.65 -24.29
N ILE A 601 30.18 -26.84 -23.04
CA ILE A 601 31.05 -27.28 -21.94
C ILE A 601 30.90 -28.78 -21.67
N VAL A 602 31.96 -29.42 -21.19
CA VAL A 602 31.91 -30.76 -20.59
C VAL A 602 31.68 -30.61 -19.08
N LEU A 603 30.55 -31.11 -18.55
CA LEU A 603 30.27 -31.12 -17.11
C LEU A 603 31.17 -32.12 -16.37
N GLY A 604 31.49 -33.22 -17.04
CA GLY A 604 32.26 -34.33 -16.49
C GLY A 604 32.05 -35.62 -17.28
N GLY A 605 32.62 -36.70 -16.77
CA GLY A 605 32.52 -38.02 -17.36
C GLY A 605 33.16 -39.10 -16.49
N LEU A 606 32.99 -40.35 -16.89
CA LEU A 606 33.60 -41.51 -16.26
C LEU A 606 34.14 -42.44 -17.36
N ILE A 607 35.40 -42.84 -17.25
CA ILE A 607 35.96 -43.93 -18.05
C ILE A 607 36.32 -45.05 -17.09
N GLU A 608 35.59 -46.16 -17.16
CA GLU A 608 35.87 -47.39 -16.42
C GLU A 608 36.33 -48.47 -17.40
N ASP A 609 37.51 -49.05 -17.18
CA ASP A 609 38.03 -50.23 -17.87
C ASP A 609 38.22 -51.33 -16.80
N ARG A 610 37.31 -52.31 -16.75
CA ARG A 610 37.31 -53.41 -15.77
C ARG A 610 37.71 -54.72 -16.43
N PHE A 611 38.84 -55.29 -16.02
CA PHE A 611 39.30 -56.62 -16.45
C PHE A 611 39.17 -57.62 -15.30
N THR A 612 38.52 -58.76 -15.55
CA THR A 612 38.34 -59.85 -14.59
C THR A 612 38.77 -61.15 -15.25
N GLU A 613 39.80 -61.81 -14.69
CA GLU A 613 40.25 -63.12 -15.11
C GLU A 613 40.12 -64.12 -13.95
N THR A 614 39.33 -65.16 -14.16
CA THR A 614 39.16 -66.29 -13.23
C THR A 614 39.80 -67.51 -13.87
N ASN A 615 40.79 -68.12 -13.22
CA ASN A 615 41.52 -69.27 -13.73
C ASN A 615 41.52 -70.41 -12.70
N ASN A 616 40.56 -71.33 -12.84
CA ASN A 616 40.44 -72.51 -12.00
C ASN A 616 41.27 -73.64 -12.63
N LYS A 617 42.19 -74.27 -11.89
CA LYS A 617 43.03 -75.36 -12.41
C LYS A 617 43.25 -76.45 -11.37
N VAL A 618 43.52 -77.67 -11.84
CA VAL A 618 44.09 -78.72 -10.99
C VAL A 618 45.55 -78.38 -10.71
N PRO A 619 46.03 -78.35 -9.45
CA PRO A 619 47.44 -78.14 -9.16
C PRO A 619 48.29 -79.25 -9.79
N LEU A 620 49.53 -78.92 -10.17
CA LEU A 620 50.46 -79.77 -10.94
C LEU A 620 49.98 -80.07 -12.38
N LEU A 621 48.81 -80.70 -12.56
CA LEU A 621 48.30 -81.12 -13.87
C LEU A 621 47.94 -79.95 -14.79
N GLY A 622 47.38 -78.86 -14.25
CA GLY A 622 47.02 -77.66 -15.03
C GLY A 622 48.20 -76.79 -15.47
N ASP A 623 49.40 -77.07 -14.96
CA ASP A 623 50.64 -76.31 -15.22
C ASP A 623 51.55 -76.95 -16.27
N ILE A 624 51.21 -78.15 -16.77
CA ILE A 624 51.94 -78.82 -17.84
C ILE A 624 51.76 -78.01 -19.15
N PRO A 625 52.83 -77.67 -19.90
CA PRO A 625 52.69 -76.97 -21.18
C PRO A 625 51.92 -77.84 -22.19
N VAL A 626 51.09 -77.17 -23.02
CA VAL A 626 50.10 -77.78 -23.93
C VAL A 626 49.00 -78.57 -23.21
N LEU A 627 49.33 -79.66 -22.50
CA LEU A 627 48.37 -80.59 -21.91
C LEU A 627 47.58 -80.02 -20.72
N GLY A 628 48.17 -79.09 -19.95
CA GLY A 628 47.51 -78.46 -18.80
C GLY A 628 46.29 -77.60 -19.16
N ALA A 629 46.09 -77.28 -20.45
CA ALA A 629 44.85 -76.70 -20.94
C ALA A 629 43.62 -77.61 -20.69
N LEU A 630 43.81 -78.94 -20.68
CA LEU A 630 42.75 -79.91 -20.39
C LEU A 630 42.39 -80.01 -18.90
N PHE A 631 43.16 -79.40 -18.01
CA PHE A 631 42.97 -79.48 -16.55
C PHE A 631 42.69 -78.12 -15.91
N ARG A 632 42.15 -77.18 -16.70
CA ARG A 632 41.75 -75.84 -16.25
C ARG A 632 40.48 -75.34 -16.92
N SER A 633 39.85 -74.36 -16.27
CA SER A 633 38.80 -73.51 -16.80
C SER A 633 39.20 -72.04 -16.60
N THR A 634 39.27 -71.29 -17.70
CA THR A 634 39.65 -69.88 -17.71
C THR A 634 38.50 -69.05 -18.26
N SER A 635 37.98 -68.12 -17.45
CA SER A 635 36.95 -67.15 -17.82
C SER A 635 37.54 -65.75 -17.73
N ARG A 636 37.49 -65.01 -18.83
CA ARG A 636 37.99 -63.63 -18.97
C ARG A 636 36.82 -62.72 -19.33
N GLN A 637 36.72 -61.58 -18.66
CA GLN A 637 35.77 -60.53 -18.99
C GLN A 637 36.48 -59.18 -19.01
N LYS A 638 36.29 -58.43 -20.10
CA LYS A 638 36.64 -57.01 -20.17
C LYS A 638 35.38 -56.20 -20.38
N THR A 639 34.96 -55.47 -19.36
CA THR A 639 33.87 -54.49 -19.44
C THR A 639 34.48 -53.10 -19.50
N ARG A 640 34.06 -52.29 -20.48
CA ARG A 640 34.45 -50.88 -20.60
C ARG A 640 33.21 -50.00 -20.67
N THR A 641 33.23 -48.90 -19.92
CA THR A 641 32.20 -47.87 -19.88
C THR A 641 32.85 -46.51 -20.11
N ASN A 642 32.40 -45.76 -21.13
CA ASN A 642 32.77 -44.36 -21.32
C ASN A 642 31.48 -43.53 -21.23
N LEU A 643 31.39 -42.67 -20.21
CA LEU A 643 30.30 -41.71 -20.00
C LEU A 643 30.86 -40.30 -20.16
N MET A 644 30.17 -39.44 -20.91
CA MET A 644 30.44 -38.01 -20.98
C MET A 644 29.12 -37.23 -20.92
N VAL A 645 29.14 -36.07 -20.25
CA VAL A 645 28.00 -35.15 -20.17
C VAL A 645 28.42 -33.79 -20.66
N PHE A 646 27.81 -33.35 -21.76
CA PHE A 646 27.98 -32.04 -22.36
C PHE A 646 26.76 -31.15 -22.06
N LEU A 647 26.94 -29.83 -22.12
CA LEU A 647 25.85 -28.87 -22.01
C LEU A 647 26.14 -27.59 -22.79
N ARG A 648 25.09 -27.04 -23.40
CA ARG A 648 25.09 -25.78 -24.13
C ARG A 648 23.93 -24.89 -23.68
N PRO A 649 24.19 -23.70 -23.10
CA PRO A 649 23.17 -22.66 -22.96
C PRO A 649 23.03 -21.86 -24.26
N ILE A 650 21.85 -21.30 -24.50
CA ILE A 650 21.59 -20.28 -25.53
C ILE A 650 20.70 -19.20 -24.90
N VAL A 651 21.15 -17.95 -24.95
CA VAL A 651 20.49 -16.80 -24.31
C VAL A 651 19.49 -16.14 -25.28
N MET A 652 18.23 -16.10 -24.88
CA MET A 652 17.12 -15.53 -25.66
C MET A 652 16.65 -14.23 -25.01
N ARG A 653 17.28 -13.11 -25.42
CA ARG A 653 16.88 -11.75 -25.01
C ARG A 653 15.59 -11.31 -25.70
N ASP A 654 15.41 -11.69 -26.97
CA ASP A 654 14.31 -11.24 -27.84
C ASP A 654 13.27 -12.33 -28.16
N ALA A 655 12.06 -11.89 -28.52
CA ALA A 655 11.00 -12.77 -29.01
C ALA A 655 11.35 -13.39 -30.38
N ALA A 656 12.12 -12.69 -31.21
CA ALA A 656 12.57 -13.19 -32.51
C ALA A 656 13.49 -14.42 -32.35
N THR A 657 14.49 -14.35 -31.46
CA THR A 657 15.42 -15.45 -31.16
C THR A 657 14.70 -16.64 -30.54
N SER A 658 13.78 -16.40 -29.60
CA SER A 658 12.95 -17.44 -28.99
C SER A 658 12.08 -18.15 -30.03
N ASN A 659 11.50 -17.42 -30.98
CA ASN A 659 10.75 -17.98 -32.08
C ASN A 659 11.66 -18.78 -33.05
N SER A 660 12.83 -18.26 -33.44
CA SER A 660 13.72 -18.97 -34.38
C SER A 660 14.25 -20.29 -33.80
N VAL A 661 14.63 -20.32 -32.52
CA VAL A 661 15.03 -21.58 -31.83
C VAL A 661 13.85 -22.57 -31.75
N SER A 662 12.64 -22.08 -31.49
CA SER A 662 11.44 -22.93 -31.43
C SER A 662 11.07 -23.52 -32.80
N LEU A 663 11.16 -22.73 -33.87
CA LEU A 663 10.85 -23.14 -35.25
C LEU A 663 11.91 -24.11 -35.81
N ASP A 664 13.19 -23.90 -35.51
CA ASP A 664 14.29 -24.81 -35.85
C ASP A 664 14.07 -26.21 -35.25
N ARG A 665 13.75 -26.29 -33.96
CA ARG A 665 13.44 -27.56 -33.29
C ARG A 665 12.14 -28.19 -33.80
N TYR A 666 11.13 -27.37 -34.14
CA TYR A 666 9.89 -27.86 -34.74
C TYR A 666 10.12 -28.54 -36.09
N GLU A 667 10.81 -27.88 -37.04
CA GLU A 667 11.07 -28.48 -38.35
C GLU A 667 12.11 -29.61 -38.26
N THR A 668 13.03 -29.60 -37.29
CA THR A 668 13.93 -30.74 -36.99
C THR A 668 13.14 -32.00 -36.63
N ILE A 669 12.22 -31.91 -35.65
CA ILE A 669 11.38 -33.06 -35.24
C ILE A 669 10.49 -33.50 -36.42
N ARG A 670 9.93 -32.54 -37.16
CA ARG A 670 9.11 -32.79 -38.35
C ARG A 670 9.90 -33.45 -39.49
N ALA A 671 11.18 -33.13 -39.66
CA ALA A 671 12.08 -33.77 -40.62
C ALA A 671 12.41 -35.21 -40.22
N GLN A 672 12.66 -35.46 -38.92
CA GLN A 672 12.83 -36.81 -38.38
C GLN A 672 11.58 -37.67 -38.61
N GLN A 673 10.39 -37.15 -38.28
CA GLN A 673 9.11 -37.84 -38.54
C GLN A 673 8.85 -38.15 -40.02
N LYS A 674 9.37 -37.36 -40.96
CA LYS A 674 9.31 -37.65 -42.41
C LYS A 674 10.33 -38.71 -42.83
N ALA A 675 11.51 -38.74 -42.20
CA ALA A 675 12.55 -39.73 -42.48
C ALA A 675 12.23 -41.11 -41.88
N GLU A 676 11.54 -41.15 -40.73
CA GLU A 676 11.12 -42.35 -40.00
C GLU A 676 9.71 -42.84 -40.38
N GLN A 677 9.21 -42.48 -41.58
CA GLN A 677 7.98 -43.07 -42.09
C GLN A 677 8.13 -44.59 -42.27
N PRO A 678 7.10 -45.39 -41.90
CA PRO A 678 7.17 -46.84 -42.04
C PRO A 678 7.31 -47.23 -43.52
N ARG A 679 8.09 -48.28 -43.79
CA ARG A 679 8.28 -48.76 -45.16
C ARG A 679 6.95 -49.26 -45.74
N ASN A 680 6.54 -48.68 -46.86
CA ASN A 680 5.29 -49.01 -47.54
C ASN A 680 5.12 -50.53 -47.73
N SER A 681 4.09 -51.06 -47.09
CA SER A 681 3.75 -52.48 -46.99
C SER A 681 2.35 -52.71 -47.55
N TRP A 682 2.25 -53.61 -48.52
CA TRP A 682 0.97 -54.02 -49.10
C TRP A 682 0.21 -55.03 -48.23
N ILE A 683 0.85 -55.61 -47.21
CA ILE A 683 0.26 -56.57 -46.27
C ILE A 683 -0.32 -55.86 -45.04
N THR A 684 0.27 -54.73 -44.64
CA THR A 684 -0.14 -53.94 -43.47
C THR A 684 -0.47 -52.51 -43.93
N PRO A 685 -1.75 -52.15 -44.13
CA PRO A 685 -2.13 -50.90 -44.82
C PRO A 685 -1.86 -49.60 -44.04
N ILE A 686 -1.32 -49.68 -42.82
CA ILE A 686 -0.90 -48.53 -42.03
C ILE A 686 0.53 -48.14 -42.43
N ASN A 687 0.62 -47.36 -43.52
CA ASN A 687 1.88 -46.98 -44.17
C ASN A 687 2.29 -45.52 -43.92
N GLU A 688 1.63 -44.85 -42.98
CA GLU A 688 1.94 -43.48 -42.57
C GLU A 688 2.05 -43.43 -41.03
N SER A 689 3.05 -42.72 -40.51
CA SER A 689 3.17 -42.37 -39.09
C SER A 689 2.89 -40.88 -38.88
N PRO A 690 2.34 -40.45 -37.72
CA PRO A 690 1.94 -39.05 -37.52
C PRO A 690 3.10 -38.05 -37.68
N VAL A 691 2.89 -37.03 -38.53
CA VAL A 691 3.85 -35.95 -38.80
C VAL A 691 3.29 -34.62 -38.34
N LEU A 692 4.14 -33.76 -37.76
CA LEU A 692 3.80 -32.37 -37.44
C LEU A 692 3.33 -31.57 -38.68
N PRO A 693 2.29 -30.73 -38.55
CA PRO A 693 1.78 -29.94 -39.68
C PRO A 693 2.80 -28.92 -40.21
N PRO A 694 2.66 -28.45 -41.47
CA PRO A 694 3.49 -27.36 -41.99
C PRO A 694 3.24 -26.05 -41.23
N LEU A 695 4.31 -25.32 -40.92
CA LEU A 695 4.26 -24.04 -40.19
C LEU A 695 3.30 -23.01 -40.82
N ASN A 696 3.13 -23.02 -42.15
CA ASN A 696 2.24 -22.12 -42.87
C ASN A 696 0.78 -22.20 -42.37
N THR A 697 0.25 -23.40 -42.07
CA THR A 697 -1.14 -23.54 -41.59
C THR A 697 -1.34 -22.99 -40.18
N LEU A 698 -0.28 -22.92 -39.37
CA LEU A 698 -0.31 -22.31 -38.04
C LEU A 698 -0.31 -20.77 -38.13
N GLN A 699 0.40 -20.19 -39.10
CA GLN A 699 0.38 -18.75 -39.33
C GLN A 699 -1.02 -18.26 -39.74
N ASP A 700 -1.68 -18.91 -40.72
CA ASP A 700 -3.05 -18.54 -41.10
C ASP A 700 -4.05 -18.72 -39.95
N SER A 701 -3.91 -19.81 -39.16
CA SER A 701 -4.72 -20.03 -37.95
C SER A 701 -4.56 -18.91 -36.92
N SER A 702 -3.32 -18.49 -36.64
CA SER A 702 -3.03 -17.40 -35.71
C SER A 702 -3.55 -16.04 -36.20
N LYS A 703 -3.50 -15.83 -37.52
CA LYS A 703 -3.96 -14.59 -38.17
C LYS A 703 -5.48 -14.46 -38.14
N ALA A 704 -6.21 -15.58 -38.23
CA ALA A 704 -7.67 -15.62 -38.04
C ALA A 704 -8.06 -15.27 -36.58
N LEU A 705 -7.30 -15.74 -35.59
CA LEU A 705 -7.50 -15.44 -34.17
C LEU A 705 -7.10 -14.00 -33.78
N SER A 706 -6.22 -13.35 -34.55
CA SER A 706 -5.77 -11.98 -34.30
C SER A 706 -6.67 -10.89 -34.93
N ALA A 707 -7.79 -11.25 -35.55
CA ALA A 707 -8.74 -10.27 -36.05
C ALA A 707 -9.38 -9.48 -34.89
N PRO A 708 -9.35 -8.13 -34.89
CA PRO A 708 -9.99 -7.36 -33.82
C PRO A 708 -11.50 -7.61 -33.84
N PRO A 709 -12.17 -7.65 -32.67
CA PRO A 709 -13.61 -7.88 -32.61
C PRO A 709 -14.36 -6.82 -33.44
N PRO A 710 -15.40 -7.21 -34.19
CA PRO A 710 -16.12 -6.28 -35.05
C PRO A 710 -16.68 -5.13 -34.22
N LYS A 711 -16.37 -3.89 -34.63
CA LYS A 711 -16.87 -2.69 -33.96
C LYS A 711 -18.40 -2.75 -33.87
N PRO A 712 -19.01 -2.44 -32.71
CA PRO A 712 -20.46 -2.52 -32.55
C PRO A 712 -21.13 -1.64 -33.61
N ILE A 713 -22.03 -2.24 -34.39
CA ILE A 713 -22.71 -1.56 -35.49
C ILE A 713 -23.62 -0.50 -34.87
N ARG A 714 -23.23 0.78 -35.04
CA ARG A 714 -24.05 1.92 -34.64
C ARG A 714 -25.27 1.95 -35.56
N ASN A 715 -26.45 1.62 -35.02
CA ASN A 715 -27.72 1.63 -35.75
C ASN A 715 -27.85 2.89 -36.63
N PRO A 716 -27.99 2.75 -37.95
CA PRO A 716 -28.46 3.82 -38.81
C PRO A 716 -29.87 4.22 -38.37
N ALA A 717 -30.13 5.53 -38.26
CA ALA A 717 -31.45 6.03 -37.91
C ALA A 717 -32.46 5.77 -39.04
N LEU A 718 -33.73 5.51 -38.68
CA LEU A 718 -34.83 5.44 -39.66
C LEU A 718 -35.02 6.82 -40.33
N PRO A 719 -34.99 6.91 -41.67
CA PRO A 719 -35.61 8.00 -42.41
C PRO A 719 -37.14 7.82 -42.44
N ALA A 720 -37.88 8.91 -42.54
CA ALA A 720 -39.35 8.88 -42.57
C ALA A 720 -39.91 8.45 -43.94
N ALA A 721 -41.13 7.91 -43.94
CA ALA A 721 -41.85 7.49 -45.15
C ALA A 721 -42.65 8.63 -45.81
N PRO A 722 -42.70 8.70 -47.16
CA PRO A 722 -43.77 9.35 -47.93
C PRO A 722 -44.85 8.34 -48.35
N ALA A 723 -45.97 8.81 -48.92
CA ALA A 723 -47.15 8.00 -49.23
C ALA A 723 -47.73 8.24 -50.64
N SER A 724 -48.61 7.33 -51.09
CA SER A 724 -49.35 7.30 -52.38
C SER A 724 -48.48 7.12 -53.66
N GLY A 725 -48.99 6.59 -54.78
CA GLY A 725 -50.30 5.95 -55.05
C GLY A 725 -50.57 5.80 -56.56
N ALA A 726 -51.47 4.89 -56.96
CA ALA A 726 -51.86 4.55 -58.35
C ALA A 726 -50.75 3.88 -59.21
N SER A 727 -51.01 3.09 -60.27
CA SER A 727 -52.25 2.55 -60.87
C SER A 727 -52.01 1.19 -61.58
N ALA A 728 -53.09 0.47 -61.89
CA ALA A 728 -53.14 -0.78 -62.68
C ALA A 728 -52.99 -0.51 -64.22
N PRO A 729 -53.09 -1.48 -65.18
CA PRO A 729 -53.80 -2.78 -65.12
C PRO A 729 -53.12 -4.05 -65.73
N ASP A 730 -53.79 -5.18 -65.49
CA ASP A 730 -53.70 -6.49 -66.16
C ASP A 730 -54.42 -6.45 -67.54
N PRO A 731 -54.13 -7.33 -68.53
CA PRO A 731 -54.88 -8.60 -68.63
C PRO A 731 -54.13 -9.81 -69.24
N ALA A 732 -54.44 -11.05 -68.78
CA ALA A 732 -55.17 -12.08 -69.58
C ALA A 732 -55.02 -13.54 -69.08
N ASP A 733 -56.17 -14.20 -68.87
CA ASP A 733 -56.42 -15.66 -68.79
C ASP A 733 -56.43 -16.28 -70.25
N PRO A 734 -56.55 -17.60 -70.56
CA PRO A 734 -57.16 -18.66 -69.75
C PRO A 734 -56.67 -20.14 -69.87
N ALA A 735 -57.41 -21.01 -69.16
CA ALA A 735 -57.54 -22.48 -69.29
C ALA A 735 -56.35 -23.35 -68.82
N ALA A 736 -56.43 -24.24 -67.81
CA ALA A 736 -57.42 -25.24 -67.36
C ALA A 736 -57.32 -26.63 -68.03
N SER A 737 -57.00 -27.67 -67.23
CA SER A 737 -57.67 -29.01 -67.24
C SER A 737 -57.05 -30.07 -66.32
N GLN A 738 -57.69 -30.30 -65.16
CA GLN A 738 -58.09 -31.62 -64.62
C GLN A 738 -57.05 -32.72 -64.24
N PRO A 739 -57.46 -33.80 -63.51
CA PRO A 739 -56.60 -34.42 -62.47
C PRO A 739 -56.34 -35.94 -62.64
N GLY A 740 -55.68 -36.56 -61.66
CA GLY A 740 -55.60 -38.01 -61.55
C GLY A 740 -55.02 -38.56 -60.24
N GLN A 741 -55.93 -38.89 -59.30
CA GLN A 741 -55.76 -39.71 -58.08
C GLN A 741 -54.89 -39.16 -56.94
#